data_AF-A0A496QWE6-F1
#
_entry.id   AF-A0A496QWE6-F1
#
_cell.length_a   1.000
_cell.length_b   1.000
_cell.length_c   1.000
_cell.angle_alpha   90.00
_cell.angle_beta   90.00
_cell.angle_gamma   90.00
#
_symmetry.space_group_name_H-M   'P 1'
#
loop_
_entity.id
_entity.type
_entity.pdbx_description
1 polymer ?
#
loop_
_entity_poly.entity_id
_entity_poly.type
_entity_poly.pdbx_seq_one_letter_code
_entity_poly.pdbx_strand_id
1 'polypeptide(L)'
;MSLQTVAEKLFKRTIALITGFDSCSTPLGGIQVEQGEAASLGKGLNAGEEANMLYRAVSRIFHICVLDGWHEGGCDVRGCSTGNRAAGMELPLLGEHTLSDLQKELLLEAKEAKEIFCRYYSEPQQAELARKALEELNRKDLTAEKKAEIVSKIWVPELSIPEEEILARWKLTEVKPAPDPIKPTEVAIQLNALYTIPDEAPEELEEEASGKMAKTLGKGVPDGISGGSNGLMERSEEPGREKPARLHPGKKLADYDHPVPLFEKDEQHELLNCLDELDRDLAFEKEMGVLPEDHRVMVILSISVTHEGLDEIAGKWIKSLLCCKNYRNIRLIMLTEDSVRRIKEMLLGGDLSVYSVFGKYAVHFNALKYTQLLLGKAYGIRAGFKLDTDEGIRSRDLYMVSGKTWFQTLCHELWGGTARDWKGREVTLAVNEGEYINQKDIERLGYEDAFRKPDVAVPTSFVGEDIFFNKKYAHGKATALYNKFEKLSDHISHPVVKGGGYGITNDGLRDAVPFAYSQVGRAEDQQFYATGLHFGIRGIFHPDLRIAHYKGKVASAEKRTETSRFLGDMYRLILFTHLTEFINVKEEIDPMPGIFASRLARAQVFFRLLHRSLKLLSEGRRGEALYLLTDGRRELRELRVQIDGGFVRERWMQERAQWEEFVRRVNSLDESSVRNGLKKFLI
;
A
#
# COMPACT_ATOMS: atom_id res chain seq x y z
N MET A 1 -32.71 12.13 25.60
CA MET A 1 -32.28 10.94 24.83
C MET A 1 -30.89 10.55 25.32
N SER A 2 -30.61 9.27 25.61
CA SER A 2 -29.27 8.84 26.01
C SER A 2 -28.30 8.92 24.83
N LEU A 3 -26.99 8.93 25.09
CA LEU A 3 -25.96 8.99 24.04
C LEU A 3 -26.04 7.75 23.13
N GLN A 4 -26.19 6.57 23.72
CA GLN A 4 -26.47 5.30 23.02
C GLN A 4 -27.63 5.43 22.02
N THR A 5 -28.77 6.00 22.42
CA THR A 5 -29.93 6.18 21.52
C THR A 5 -29.73 7.28 20.47
N VAL A 6 -28.80 8.24 20.66
CA VAL A 6 -28.35 9.12 19.56
C VAL A 6 -27.55 8.30 18.56
N ALA A 7 -26.55 7.56 19.03
CA ALA A 7 -25.62 6.80 18.20
C ALA A 7 -26.32 5.70 17.38
N GLU A 8 -27.25 4.96 17.99
CA GLU A 8 -28.08 3.94 17.31
C GLU A 8 -28.98 4.53 16.22
N LYS A 9 -29.58 5.71 16.46
CA LYS A 9 -30.40 6.41 15.46
C LYS A 9 -29.54 6.95 14.32
N LEU A 10 -28.36 7.48 14.64
CA LEU A 10 -27.39 7.94 13.65
C LEU A 10 -26.91 6.78 12.77
N PHE A 11 -26.53 5.65 13.36
CA PHE A 11 -26.14 4.43 12.66
C PHE A 11 -27.22 3.98 11.65
N LYS A 12 -28.46 3.81 12.12
CA LYS A 12 -29.59 3.45 11.24
C LYS A 12 -29.79 4.47 10.12
N ARG A 13 -29.67 5.77 10.42
CA ARG A 13 -29.86 6.84 9.45
C ARG A 13 -28.78 6.84 8.37
N THR A 14 -27.50 6.65 8.72
CA THR A 14 -26.42 6.57 7.73
C THR A 14 -26.55 5.31 6.88
N ILE A 15 -26.80 4.13 7.47
CA ILE A 15 -26.99 2.88 6.71
C ILE A 15 -28.18 2.98 5.75
N ALA A 16 -29.33 3.51 6.18
CA ALA A 16 -30.51 3.65 5.32
C ALA A 16 -30.29 4.61 4.14
N LEU A 17 -29.54 5.71 4.35
CA LEU A 17 -29.19 6.67 3.30
C LEU A 17 -28.14 6.13 2.31
N ILE A 18 -27.15 5.37 2.78
CA ILE A 18 -26.16 4.73 1.91
C ILE A 18 -26.83 3.73 0.96
N THR A 19 -27.73 2.91 1.50
CA THR A 19 -28.34 1.74 0.81
C THR A 19 -29.60 2.04 0.01
N GLY A 20 -30.23 3.20 0.22
CA GLY A 20 -31.48 3.58 -0.45
C GLY A 20 -32.75 3.01 0.20
N PHE A 21 -32.69 2.56 1.46
CA PHE A 21 -33.88 2.11 2.20
C PHE A 21 -34.78 3.26 2.71
N ASP A 22 -34.36 4.52 2.56
CA ASP A 22 -35.27 5.68 2.64
C ASP A 22 -35.96 5.89 1.28
N SER A 23 -37.24 5.49 1.20
CA SER A 23 -38.01 5.32 -0.04
C SER A 23 -38.30 6.60 -0.85
N CYS A 24 -37.75 7.74 -0.42
CA CYS A 24 -37.84 9.03 -1.09
C CYS A 24 -36.48 9.56 -1.59
N SER A 25 -35.43 8.74 -1.65
CA SER A 25 -34.09 9.18 -2.06
C SER A 25 -33.25 8.13 -2.79
N THR A 26 -32.48 8.60 -3.80
CA THR A 26 -31.40 7.85 -4.44
C THR A 26 -30.34 7.41 -3.41
N PRO A 27 -29.83 6.17 -3.46
CA PRO A 27 -28.80 5.68 -2.54
C PRO A 27 -27.49 6.49 -2.64
N LEU A 28 -26.94 6.90 -1.51
CA LEU A 28 -25.70 7.70 -1.48
C LEU A 28 -24.44 6.87 -1.77
N GLY A 29 -24.51 5.54 -1.60
CA GLY A 29 -23.42 4.62 -1.96
C GLY A 29 -23.32 4.29 -3.45
N GLY A 30 -24.21 4.82 -4.29
CA GLY A 30 -24.25 4.52 -5.73
C GLY A 30 -24.83 3.14 -6.09
N ILE A 31 -25.13 2.29 -5.10
CA ILE A 31 -25.76 0.98 -5.27
C ILE A 31 -27.09 0.97 -4.52
N GLN A 32 -28.18 0.64 -5.21
CA GLN A 32 -29.48 0.45 -4.59
C GLN A 32 -29.59 -0.96 -4.03
N VAL A 33 -29.98 -1.09 -2.76
CA VAL A 33 -30.22 -2.37 -2.10
C VAL A 33 -31.73 -2.66 -2.14
N GLU A 34 -32.14 -3.56 -3.03
CA GLU A 34 -33.57 -3.78 -3.31
C GLU A 34 -34.31 -4.50 -2.17
N GLN A 35 -35.52 -4.03 -1.83
CA GLN A 35 -36.39 -4.60 -0.79
C GLN A 35 -37.17 -5.85 -1.27
N GLY A 36 -36.46 -6.81 -1.85
CA GLY A 36 -37.03 -8.02 -2.43
C GLY A 36 -37.24 -7.92 -3.96
N GLU A 37 -37.38 -9.09 -4.59
CA GLU A 37 -37.51 -9.29 -6.04
C GLU A 37 -36.47 -8.55 -6.89
N ALA A 38 -35.23 -9.07 -6.83
CA ALA A 38 -34.09 -8.59 -7.60
C ALA A 38 -34.43 -8.29 -9.08
N ALA A 39 -34.07 -7.09 -9.55
CA ALA A 39 -34.11 -6.73 -10.97
C ALA A 39 -33.36 -7.78 -11.82
N SER A 40 -33.84 -8.04 -13.03
CA SER A 40 -33.56 -9.29 -13.75
C SER A 40 -32.11 -9.43 -14.26
N LEU A 41 -31.20 -9.85 -13.37
CA LEU A 41 -29.90 -10.42 -13.72
C LEU A 41 -30.12 -11.56 -14.74
N GLY A 42 -29.25 -11.59 -15.77
CA GLY A 42 -29.51 -12.27 -17.04
C GLY A 42 -29.91 -13.74 -16.91
N LYS A 43 -30.86 -14.18 -17.75
CA LYS A 43 -31.40 -15.55 -17.76
C LYS A 43 -30.39 -16.60 -18.25
N GLY A 44 -29.50 -17.00 -17.35
CA GLY A 44 -28.68 -18.21 -17.44
C GLY A 44 -28.93 -19.07 -16.20
N LEU A 45 -29.60 -20.21 -16.37
CA LEU A 45 -30.01 -21.09 -15.28
C LEU A 45 -28.79 -21.66 -14.52
N ASN A 46 -28.99 -21.96 -13.23
CA ASN A 46 -27.97 -22.29 -12.22
C ASN A 46 -27.14 -21.07 -11.75
N ALA A 47 -26.16 -20.60 -12.51
CA ALA A 47 -25.18 -19.62 -12.01
C ALA A 47 -25.81 -18.25 -11.63
N GLY A 48 -26.86 -17.83 -12.35
CA GLY A 48 -27.60 -16.61 -12.04
C GLY A 48 -28.46 -16.73 -10.78
N GLU A 49 -28.94 -17.91 -10.43
CA GLU A 49 -29.81 -18.13 -9.26
C GLU A 49 -28.98 -18.10 -7.96
N GLU A 50 -27.81 -18.73 -7.94
CA GLU A 50 -26.88 -18.68 -6.80
C GLU A 50 -26.38 -17.24 -6.54
N ALA A 51 -26.06 -16.48 -7.59
CA ALA A 51 -25.68 -15.07 -7.46
C ALA A 51 -26.81 -14.20 -6.90
N ASN A 52 -28.06 -14.42 -7.36
CA ASN A 52 -29.24 -13.77 -6.82
C ASN A 52 -29.49 -14.13 -5.34
N MET A 53 -29.28 -15.39 -4.95
CA MET A 53 -29.43 -15.83 -3.57
C MET A 53 -28.37 -15.20 -2.65
N LEU A 54 -27.12 -15.11 -3.10
CA LEU A 54 -26.04 -14.48 -2.35
C LEU A 54 -26.22 -12.95 -2.23
N TYR A 55 -26.66 -12.28 -3.31
CA TYR A 55 -27.04 -10.86 -3.27
C TYR A 55 -28.18 -10.63 -2.26
N ARG A 56 -29.26 -11.42 -2.34
CA ARG A 56 -30.38 -11.34 -1.37
C ARG A 56 -29.94 -11.63 0.07
N ALA A 57 -28.98 -12.53 0.28
CA ALA A 57 -28.43 -12.83 1.61
C ALA A 57 -27.69 -11.62 2.21
N VAL A 58 -26.80 -10.98 1.44
CA VAL A 58 -26.03 -9.81 1.90
C VAL A 58 -26.94 -8.58 2.06
N SER A 59 -27.87 -8.35 1.12
CA SER A 59 -28.85 -7.24 1.20
C SER A 59 -29.73 -7.32 2.45
N ARG A 60 -30.05 -8.53 2.94
CA ARG A 60 -30.78 -8.73 4.20
C ARG A 60 -29.99 -8.25 5.44
N ILE A 61 -28.67 -8.34 5.44
CA ILE A 61 -27.84 -7.85 6.56
C ILE A 61 -28.01 -6.34 6.74
N PHE A 62 -27.88 -5.58 5.64
CA PHE A 62 -28.16 -4.14 5.65
C PHE A 62 -29.60 -3.82 6.08
N HIS A 63 -30.58 -4.63 5.66
CA HIS A 63 -31.99 -4.42 6.02
C HIS A 63 -32.24 -4.62 7.53
N ILE A 64 -31.62 -5.63 8.14
CA ILE A 64 -31.67 -5.87 9.60
C ILE A 64 -31.01 -4.74 10.37
N CYS A 65 -29.89 -4.19 9.88
CA CYS A 65 -29.23 -3.02 10.47
C CYS A 65 -30.13 -1.77 10.54
N VAL A 66 -31.15 -1.65 9.67
CA VAL A 66 -32.11 -0.54 9.69
C VAL A 66 -33.34 -0.87 10.54
N LEU A 67 -33.93 -2.07 10.41
CA LEU A 67 -35.19 -2.45 11.06
C LEU A 67 -35.05 -2.99 12.50
N ASP A 68 -33.82 -3.24 12.98
CA ASP A 68 -33.50 -3.67 14.36
C ASP A 68 -34.06 -5.06 14.79
N GLY A 69 -34.61 -5.84 13.85
CA GLY A 69 -35.05 -7.22 14.07
C GLY A 69 -33.90 -8.23 14.13
N TRP A 70 -33.02 -8.12 15.13
CA TRP A 70 -31.83 -8.97 15.33
C TRP A 70 -32.16 -10.39 15.86
N HIS A 71 -33.09 -11.09 15.21
CA HIS A 71 -33.53 -12.43 15.62
C HIS A 71 -32.49 -13.50 15.26
N GLU A 72 -32.07 -14.28 16.27
CA GLU A 72 -31.12 -15.38 16.12
C GLU A 72 -31.81 -16.69 15.70
N GLY A 73 -33.12 -16.81 15.97
CA GLY A 73 -33.99 -17.77 15.30
C GLY A 73 -34.32 -17.30 13.89
N GLY A 74 -34.18 -18.18 12.89
CA GLY A 74 -34.21 -17.79 11.48
C GLY A 74 -35.58 -17.32 10.96
N CYS A 75 -35.55 -16.20 10.23
CA CYS A 75 -36.38 -15.93 9.05
C CYS A 75 -37.92 -16.13 9.15
N ASP A 76 -38.62 -15.40 10.04
CA ASP A 76 -40.07 -15.14 9.90
C ASP A 76 -40.39 -13.64 9.63
N VAL A 77 -39.95 -13.13 8.49
CA VAL A 77 -40.60 -11.96 7.87
C VAL A 77 -41.67 -12.49 6.92
N ARG A 78 -42.91 -12.61 7.44
CA ARG A 78 -44.07 -13.15 6.72
C ARG A 78 -44.33 -12.37 5.44
N GLY A 79 -43.96 -12.97 4.30
CA GLY A 79 -44.07 -12.37 2.97
C GLY A 79 -43.09 -12.96 1.95
N CYS A 80 -41.94 -13.48 2.38
CA CYS A 80 -40.96 -14.07 1.47
C CYS A 80 -41.28 -15.54 1.15
N SER A 81 -41.95 -15.78 0.01
CA SER A 81 -42.42 -17.10 -0.46
C SER A 81 -41.32 -18.14 -0.77
N THR A 82 -40.04 -17.79 -0.62
CA THR A 82 -38.90 -18.68 -0.88
C THR A 82 -38.46 -19.52 0.33
N GLY A 83 -39.15 -19.41 1.47
CA GLY A 83 -38.67 -19.85 2.79
C GLY A 83 -38.06 -21.26 2.88
N ASN A 84 -38.70 -22.26 2.24
CA ASN A 84 -38.30 -23.66 2.38
C ASN A 84 -37.34 -24.21 1.29
N ARG A 85 -36.85 -23.38 0.35
CA ARG A 85 -35.87 -23.85 -0.68
C ARG A 85 -34.42 -23.42 -0.43
N ALA A 86 -34.19 -22.35 0.33
CA ALA A 86 -32.84 -21.84 0.61
C ALA A 86 -32.23 -22.36 1.92
N ALA A 87 -33.06 -22.80 2.87
CA ALA A 87 -32.62 -23.34 4.15
C ALA A 87 -32.17 -24.80 3.97
N GLY A 88 -30.86 -25.01 3.77
CA GLY A 88 -30.25 -26.33 3.56
C GLY A 88 -29.60 -26.55 2.19
N MET A 89 -29.50 -25.52 1.33
CA MET A 89 -28.59 -25.62 0.18
C MET A 89 -27.13 -25.51 0.64
N GLU A 90 -26.39 -26.58 0.40
CA GLU A 90 -24.95 -26.49 0.11
C GLU A 90 -24.78 -25.62 -1.15
N LEU A 91 -23.89 -24.63 -1.08
CA LEU A 91 -23.36 -23.99 -2.28
C LEU A 91 -22.08 -24.74 -2.63
N PRO A 92 -21.92 -25.33 -3.83
CA PRO A 92 -20.78 -26.18 -4.18
C PRO A 92 -19.39 -25.50 -4.12
N LEU A 93 -19.36 -24.19 -3.84
CA LEU A 93 -18.17 -23.35 -3.73
C LEU A 93 -17.93 -22.82 -2.30
N LEU A 94 -18.76 -23.18 -1.30
CA LEU A 94 -18.55 -22.85 0.12
C LEU A 94 -17.87 -23.99 0.92
N GLY A 95 -17.62 -25.14 0.29
CA GLY A 95 -17.15 -26.34 1.00
C GLY A 95 -18.21 -26.83 1.99
N GLU A 96 -17.82 -27.04 3.25
CA GLU A 96 -18.72 -27.54 4.32
C GLU A 96 -19.70 -26.49 4.86
N HIS A 97 -19.57 -25.20 4.48
CA HIS A 97 -20.41 -24.13 5.01
C HIS A 97 -21.71 -23.93 4.20
N THR A 98 -22.87 -23.85 4.87
CA THR A 98 -24.13 -23.52 4.18
C THR A 98 -24.30 -22.01 3.99
N LEU A 99 -25.17 -21.60 3.05
CA LEU A 99 -25.62 -20.21 2.93
C LEU A 99 -26.25 -19.68 4.24
N SER A 100 -26.79 -20.56 5.11
CA SER A 100 -27.32 -20.14 6.42
C SER A 100 -26.21 -19.78 7.41
N ASP A 101 -25.05 -20.44 7.34
CA ASP A 101 -23.94 -20.21 8.27
C ASP A 101 -23.20 -18.93 7.89
N LEU A 102 -23.01 -18.70 6.58
CA LEU A 102 -22.59 -17.41 6.05
C LEU A 102 -23.51 -16.27 6.53
N GLN A 103 -24.83 -16.45 6.49
CA GLN A 103 -25.77 -15.45 7.01
C GLN A 103 -25.64 -15.21 8.52
N LYS A 104 -25.42 -16.27 9.33
CA LYS A 104 -25.21 -16.15 10.79
C LYS A 104 -23.93 -15.40 11.13
N GLU A 105 -22.82 -15.71 10.45
CA GLU A 105 -21.54 -15.03 10.66
C GLU A 105 -21.60 -13.55 10.27
N LEU A 106 -22.15 -13.22 9.10
CA LEU A 106 -22.33 -11.83 8.69
C LEU A 106 -23.30 -11.07 9.61
N LEU A 107 -24.30 -11.74 10.20
CA LEU A 107 -25.19 -11.14 11.19
C LEU A 107 -24.45 -10.83 12.51
N LEU A 108 -23.57 -11.73 12.97
CA LEU A 108 -22.77 -11.53 14.18
C LEU A 108 -21.75 -10.38 14.00
N GLU A 109 -21.05 -10.34 12.87
CA GLU A 109 -20.12 -9.24 12.55
C GLU A 109 -20.86 -7.90 12.34
N ALA A 110 -22.09 -7.92 11.82
CA ALA A 110 -22.92 -6.73 11.74
C ALA A 110 -23.36 -6.20 13.12
N LYS A 111 -23.61 -7.07 14.11
CA LYS A 111 -23.82 -6.66 15.52
C LYS A 111 -22.58 -5.94 16.04
N GLU A 112 -21.41 -6.55 15.89
CA GLU A 112 -20.14 -5.96 16.36
C GLU A 112 -19.82 -4.63 15.66
N ALA A 113 -20.00 -4.53 14.35
CA ALA A 113 -19.79 -3.30 13.60
C ALA A 113 -20.75 -2.17 14.06
N LYS A 114 -22.02 -2.50 14.36
CA LYS A 114 -22.98 -1.58 15.00
C LYS A 114 -22.49 -1.17 16.40
N GLU A 115 -22.03 -2.10 17.22
CA GLU A 115 -21.53 -1.81 18.57
C GLU A 115 -20.31 -0.90 18.58
N ILE A 116 -19.34 -1.12 17.68
CA ILE A 116 -18.14 -0.30 17.55
C ILE A 116 -18.52 1.15 17.19
N PHE A 117 -19.39 1.33 16.20
CA PHE A 117 -19.93 2.64 15.82
C PHE A 117 -20.70 3.29 16.98
N CYS A 118 -21.60 2.55 17.64
CA CYS A 118 -22.43 3.08 18.72
C CYS A 118 -21.60 3.45 19.96
N ARG A 119 -20.55 2.68 20.26
CA ARG A 119 -19.60 2.95 21.35
C ARG A 119 -18.86 4.26 21.11
N TYR A 120 -18.26 4.44 19.93
CA TYR A 120 -17.55 5.66 19.54
C TYR A 120 -18.46 6.90 19.65
N TYR A 121 -19.66 6.86 19.05
CA TYR A 121 -20.60 7.99 19.12
C TYR A 121 -21.38 8.13 20.43
N SER A 122 -21.14 7.24 21.40
CA SER A 122 -21.61 7.39 22.78
C SER A 122 -20.58 8.02 23.73
N GLU A 123 -19.35 8.26 23.27
CA GLU A 123 -18.34 8.99 24.03
C GLU A 123 -18.76 10.46 24.21
N PRO A 124 -18.61 11.07 25.40
CA PRO A 124 -19.03 12.47 25.65
C PRO A 124 -18.43 13.49 24.65
N GLN A 125 -17.22 13.22 24.16
CA GLN A 125 -16.51 14.02 23.17
C GLN A 125 -17.19 13.98 21.79
N GLN A 126 -17.77 12.84 21.41
CA GLN A 126 -18.41 12.61 20.10
C GLN A 126 -19.93 12.88 20.13
N ALA A 127 -20.52 12.91 21.33
CA ALA A 127 -21.96 13.08 21.55
C ALA A 127 -22.59 14.26 20.81
N GLU A 128 -21.91 15.40 20.74
CA GLU A 128 -22.46 16.62 20.13
C GLU A 128 -22.37 16.60 18.60
N LEU A 129 -21.29 16.03 18.06
CA LEU A 129 -21.17 15.72 16.62
C LEU A 129 -22.27 14.75 16.19
N ALA A 130 -22.52 13.71 16.97
CA ALA A 130 -23.57 12.72 16.70
C ALA A 130 -24.98 13.34 16.69
N ARG A 131 -25.28 14.24 17.64
CA ARG A 131 -26.57 14.96 17.69
C ARG A 131 -26.76 15.84 16.47
N LYS A 132 -25.79 16.70 16.15
CA LYS A 132 -25.87 17.64 15.02
C LYS A 132 -26.02 16.92 13.68
N ALA A 133 -25.22 15.88 13.46
CA ALA A 133 -25.33 15.07 12.25
C ALA A 133 -26.69 14.35 12.14
N LEU A 134 -27.24 13.83 13.26
CA LEU A 134 -28.57 13.22 13.27
C LEU A 134 -29.68 14.25 13.02
N GLU A 135 -29.59 15.45 13.60
CA GLU A 135 -30.54 16.54 13.38
C GLU A 135 -30.51 16.99 11.92
N GLU A 136 -29.33 17.25 11.36
CA GLU A 136 -29.16 17.58 9.94
C GLU A 136 -29.70 16.49 9.03
N LEU A 137 -29.31 15.21 9.20
CA LEU A 137 -29.75 14.12 8.31
C LEU A 137 -31.26 13.80 8.37
N ASN A 138 -31.99 14.36 9.33
CA ASN A 138 -33.46 14.29 9.41
C ASN A 138 -34.17 15.46 8.69
N ARG A 139 -33.42 16.50 8.26
CA ARG A 139 -33.96 17.59 7.44
C ARG A 139 -34.35 17.11 6.04
N LYS A 140 -35.48 17.62 5.55
CA LYS A 140 -36.01 17.28 4.21
C LYS A 140 -35.39 18.09 3.07
N ASP A 141 -34.82 19.25 3.36
CA ASP A 141 -34.28 20.21 2.38
C ASP A 141 -32.81 19.94 1.98
N LEU A 142 -32.14 18.96 2.60
CA LEU A 142 -30.77 18.59 2.26
C LEU A 142 -30.67 17.83 0.93
N THR A 143 -29.76 18.30 0.07
CA THR A 143 -29.35 17.62 -1.16
C THR A 143 -28.70 16.26 -0.87
N ALA A 144 -28.70 15.36 -1.86
CA ALA A 144 -28.00 14.07 -1.77
C ALA A 144 -26.51 14.26 -1.45
N GLU A 145 -25.86 15.23 -2.10
CA GLU A 145 -24.45 15.56 -1.88
C GLU A 145 -24.17 16.02 -0.44
N LYS A 146 -24.99 16.92 0.12
CA LYS A 146 -24.78 17.38 1.51
C LYS A 146 -25.03 16.24 2.52
N LYS A 147 -26.01 15.36 2.25
CA LYS A 147 -26.18 14.13 3.05
C LYS A 147 -24.96 13.21 2.95
N ALA A 148 -24.37 13.06 1.77
CA ALA A 148 -23.20 12.22 1.56
C ALA A 148 -21.94 12.78 2.24
N GLU A 149 -21.76 14.11 2.25
CA GLU A 149 -20.69 14.76 3.04
C GLU A 149 -20.84 14.45 4.53
N ILE A 150 -22.04 14.63 5.11
CA ILE A 150 -22.30 14.37 6.54
C ILE A 150 -22.11 12.88 6.87
N VAL A 151 -22.66 11.98 6.03
CA VAL A 151 -22.49 10.52 6.18
C VAL A 151 -21.00 10.14 6.11
N SER A 152 -20.24 10.68 5.16
CA SER A 152 -18.80 10.43 5.03
C SER A 152 -18.04 10.89 6.27
N LYS A 153 -18.33 12.08 6.78
CA LYS A 153 -17.73 12.63 8.01
C LYS A 153 -18.10 11.87 9.28
N ILE A 154 -19.21 11.13 9.27
CA ILE A 154 -19.65 10.27 10.39
C ILE A 154 -19.13 8.83 10.29
N TRP A 155 -18.80 8.35 9.09
CA TRP A 155 -18.01 7.12 8.96
C TRP A 155 -16.51 7.35 9.07
N VAL A 156 -16.06 8.59 8.84
CA VAL A 156 -14.65 9.00 8.73
C VAL A 156 -14.45 10.35 9.43
N PRO A 157 -14.38 10.39 10.77
CA PRO A 157 -14.26 11.63 11.54
C PRO A 157 -13.04 12.48 11.15
N GLU A 158 -11.97 11.85 10.63
CA GLU A 158 -10.77 12.50 10.10
C GLU A 158 -11.08 13.52 8.98
N LEU A 159 -12.17 13.36 8.22
CA LEU A 159 -12.60 14.32 7.19
C LEU A 159 -13.16 15.65 7.73
N SER A 160 -13.33 15.73 9.06
CA SER A 160 -13.88 16.89 9.79
C SER A 160 -12.83 17.73 10.51
N ILE A 161 -11.56 17.31 10.53
CA ILE A 161 -10.48 18.06 11.20
C ILE A 161 -10.27 19.41 10.45
N PRO A 162 -10.29 20.57 11.13
CA PRO A 162 -10.11 21.89 10.50
C PRO A 162 -8.71 22.10 9.94
N GLU A 163 -8.56 22.90 8.88
CA GLU A 163 -7.24 23.15 8.25
C GLU A 163 -6.26 23.82 9.21
N GLU A 164 -6.74 24.73 10.06
CA GLU A 164 -5.94 25.41 11.08
C GLU A 164 -5.37 24.45 12.13
N GLU A 165 -6.10 23.38 12.47
CA GLU A 165 -5.66 22.35 13.41
C GLU A 165 -4.59 21.44 12.77
N ILE A 166 -4.76 21.14 11.49
CA ILE A 166 -3.80 20.36 10.69
C ILE A 166 -2.49 21.13 10.54
N LEU A 167 -2.57 22.40 10.12
CA LEU A 167 -1.38 23.26 9.95
C LEU A 167 -0.64 23.52 11.27
N ALA A 168 -1.36 23.65 12.39
CA ALA A 168 -0.75 23.76 13.71
C ALA A 168 0.08 22.51 14.09
N ARG A 169 -0.34 21.32 13.66
CA ARG A 169 0.40 20.06 13.89
C ARG A 169 1.61 19.90 12.96
N TRP A 170 1.51 20.39 11.72
CA TRP A 170 2.58 20.28 10.72
C TRP A 170 3.71 21.31 10.91
N LYS A 171 3.44 22.45 11.56
CA LYS A 171 4.42 23.53 11.71
C LYS A 171 5.52 23.19 12.71
N LEU A 172 6.77 23.25 12.26
CA LEU A 172 7.96 23.14 13.10
C LEU A 172 8.40 24.52 13.63
N THR A 173 9.04 24.52 14.80
CA THR A 173 9.62 25.69 15.47
C THR A 173 11.07 25.40 15.91
N GLU A 174 11.84 26.39 16.36
CA GLU A 174 13.27 26.24 16.77
C GLU A 174 14.15 25.47 15.77
N VAL A 175 13.84 25.56 14.47
CA VAL A 175 14.51 24.81 13.39
C VAL A 175 15.99 25.22 13.27
N LYS A 176 16.86 24.21 13.19
CA LYS A 176 18.31 24.32 13.04
C LYS A 176 18.77 23.46 11.86
N PRO A 177 19.66 23.95 10.98
CA PRO A 177 20.24 23.14 9.92
C PRO A 177 21.14 22.01 10.48
N ALA A 178 21.42 21.02 9.64
CA ALA A 178 22.40 19.99 9.94
C ALA A 178 23.80 20.60 10.15
N PRO A 179 24.59 20.15 11.14
CA PRO A 179 25.93 20.68 11.41
C PRO A 179 26.95 20.35 10.29
N ASP A 180 26.68 19.31 9.51
CA ASP A 180 27.37 18.95 8.27
C ASP A 180 26.30 18.46 7.28
N PRO A 181 25.81 19.32 6.37
CA PRO A 181 24.77 18.95 5.41
C PRO A 181 25.13 17.72 4.57
N ILE A 182 24.11 16.94 4.20
CA ILE A 182 24.25 15.77 3.33
C ILE A 182 24.58 16.25 1.92
N LYS A 183 25.59 15.65 1.31
CA LYS A 183 26.08 15.99 -0.03
C LYS A 183 25.49 15.02 -1.06
N PRO A 184 25.29 15.41 -2.33
CA PRO A 184 24.78 14.53 -3.38
C PRO A 184 25.52 13.18 -3.50
N THR A 185 26.84 13.18 -3.31
CA THR A 185 27.69 11.98 -3.32
C THR A 185 27.56 11.07 -2.10
N GLU A 186 26.84 11.50 -1.07
CA GLU A 186 26.61 10.79 0.20
C GLU A 186 25.21 10.15 0.25
N VAL A 187 24.45 10.20 -0.86
CA VAL A 187 23.09 9.64 -0.97
C VAL A 187 23.10 8.37 -1.83
N ALA A 188 22.38 7.34 -1.39
CA ALA A 188 22.05 6.18 -2.22
C ALA A 188 20.59 6.22 -2.69
N ILE A 189 20.33 5.88 -3.95
CA ILE A 189 18.96 5.65 -4.44
C ILE A 189 18.56 4.20 -4.10
N GLN A 190 17.29 3.98 -3.79
CA GLN A 190 16.73 2.68 -3.42
C GLN A 190 15.55 2.36 -4.34
N LEU A 191 15.56 1.18 -4.97
CA LEU A 191 14.54 0.70 -5.89
C LEU A 191 14.06 -0.68 -5.46
N ASN A 192 12.77 -0.96 -5.59
CA ASN A 192 12.21 -2.31 -5.51
C ASN A 192 11.65 -2.74 -6.85
N ALA A 193 12.08 -3.91 -7.33
CA ALA A 193 11.46 -4.56 -8.47
C ALA A 193 10.80 -5.86 -8.01
N LEU A 194 9.51 -5.97 -8.31
CA LEU A 194 8.60 -6.98 -7.79
C LEU A 194 8.20 -7.90 -8.95
N TYR A 195 8.44 -9.20 -8.83
CA TYR A 195 8.29 -10.15 -9.93
C TYR A 195 7.29 -11.26 -9.64
N THR A 196 6.63 -11.76 -10.68
CA THR A 196 5.66 -12.85 -10.60
C THR A 196 5.82 -13.87 -11.72
N ILE A 197 5.11 -14.99 -11.58
CA ILE A 197 4.96 -16.04 -12.61
C ILE A 197 4.63 -15.37 -13.97
N PRO A 198 5.27 -15.78 -15.08
CA PRO A 198 5.00 -15.21 -16.40
C PRO A 198 3.55 -15.49 -16.85
N ASP A 199 2.98 -14.60 -17.65
CA ASP A 199 1.60 -14.70 -18.14
C ASP A 199 1.41 -15.83 -19.16
N GLU A 200 2.46 -16.12 -19.93
CA GLU A 200 2.57 -17.24 -20.87
C GLU A 200 3.89 -17.97 -20.60
N ALA A 201 3.97 -19.28 -20.87
CA ALA A 201 5.26 -19.97 -20.81
C ALA A 201 6.14 -19.46 -21.98
N PRO A 202 7.40 -19.03 -21.75
CA PRO A 202 8.30 -18.67 -22.83
C PRO A 202 8.45 -19.83 -23.83
N GLU A 203 8.24 -19.57 -25.12
CA GLU A 203 8.36 -20.59 -26.19
C GLU A 203 9.72 -21.31 -26.13
N GLU A 204 10.76 -20.60 -25.72
CA GLU A 204 12.13 -21.06 -25.50
C GLU A 204 12.22 -22.18 -24.44
N LEU A 205 11.41 -22.13 -23.38
CA LEU A 205 11.33 -23.19 -22.35
C LEU A 205 10.48 -24.38 -22.84
N GLU A 206 9.55 -24.19 -23.78
CA GLU A 206 8.83 -25.29 -24.43
C GLU A 206 9.70 -26.00 -25.48
N GLU A 207 10.57 -25.29 -26.20
CA GLU A 207 11.56 -25.88 -27.11
C GLU A 207 12.64 -26.69 -26.35
N GLU A 208 13.09 -26.22 -25.18
CA GLU A 208 14.02 -26.96 -24.32
C GLU A 208 13.33 -28.20 -23.71
N ALA A 209 12.10 -28.06 -23.19
CA ALA A 209 11.33 -29.17 -22.63
C ALA A 209 10.88 -30.23 -23.68
N SER A 210 10.74 -29.83 -24.95
CA SER A 210 10.44 -30.74 -26.08
C SER A 210 11.70 -31.25 -26.81
N GLY A 211 12.89 -30.79 -26.42
CA GLY A 211 14.19 -31.33 -26.86
C GLY A 211 14.57 -31.00 -28.31
N LYS A 212 14.09 -29.87 -28.87
CA LYS A 212 14.26 -29.53 -30.30
C LYS A 212 15.46 -28.65 -30.65
N MET A 213 16.21 -28.14 -29.67
CA MET A 213 17.39 -27.29 -29.93
C MET A 213 18.56 -28.07 -30.58
N ALA A 214 18.50 -28.22 -31.90
CA ALA A 214 19.62 -28.61 -32.75
C ALA A 214 19.73 -27.65 -33.94
N LYS A 215 20.37 -26.49 -33.71
CA LYS A 215 20.59 -25.35 -34.61
C LYS A 215 19.38 -24.40 -34.79
N THR A 216 19.34 -23.35 -33.99
CA THR A 216 19.29 -21.94 -34.45
C THR A 216 19.83 -21.09 -33.31
N LEU A 217 20.88 -20.28 -33.56
CA LEU A 217 21.50 -19.41 -32.56
C LEU A 217 21.27 -17.95 -32.93
N GLY A 218 20.33 -17.31 -32.23
CA GLY A 218 20.15 -15.86 -32.18
C GLY A 218 20.51 -15.35 -30.79
N LYS A 219 21.17 -14.18 -30.70
CA LYS A 219 21.66 -13.64 -29.42
C LYS A 219 20.48 -13.29 -28.50
N GLY A 220 20.36 -13.96 -27.36
CA GLY A 220 19.33 -13.67 -26.35
C GLY A 220 19.59 -14.36 -25.00
N VAL A 221 19.79 -15.68 -25.01
CA VAL A 221 19.97 -16.50 -23.80
C VAL A 221 21.45 -16.73 -23.48
N PRO A 222 21.92 -16.56 -22.22
CA PRO A 222 23.27 -16.95 -21.80
C PRO A 222 23.43 -18.47 -21.63
N ASP A 223 24.56 -19.02 -22.07
CA ASP A 223 24.93 -20.42 -21.82
C ASP A 223 25.05 -20.70 -20.31
N GLY A 224 24.06 -21.39 -19.73
CA GLY A 224 24.06 -21.73 -18.29
C GLY A 224 22.75 -22.24 -17.67
N ILE A 225 21.67 -22.40 -18.44
CA ILE A 225 20.36 -22.88 -17.91
C ILE A 225 20.36 -24.40 -17.60
N SER A 226 21.22 -25.18 -18.26
CA SER A 226 21.31 -26.64 -18.20
C SER A 226 21.78 -27.26 -16.86
N GLY A 227 21.71 -26.51 -15.76
CA GLY A 227 22.23 -26.88 -14.44
C GLY A 227 21.31 -26.48 -13.27
N GLY A 228 20.01 -26.75 -13.36
CA GLY A 228 19.08 -26.51 -12.24
C GLY A 228 17.59 -26.85 -12.46
N SER A 229 17.15 -27.05 -13.71
CA SER A 229 15.73 -27.20 -14.07
C SER A 229 15.01 -28.46 -13.56
N ASN A 230 15.73 -29.48 -13.07
CA ASN A 230 15.20 -30.78 -12.65
C ASN A 230 14.15 -30.76 -11.50
N GLY A 231 13.88 -29.61 -10.87
CA GLY A 231 12.83 -29.46 -9.85
C GLY A 231 11.59 -28.66 -10.26
N LEU A 232 11.55 -28.09 -11.48
CA LEU A 232 10.52 -27.11 -11.88
C LEU A 232 9.43 -27.66 -12.81
N MET A 233 9.61 -28.86 -13.36
CA MET A 233 8.70 -29.50 -14.32
C MET A 233 8.59 -31.01 -14.07
N GLU A 234 7.43 -31.47 -13.58
CA GLU A 234 7.03 -32.88 -13.72
C GLU A 234 6.30 -33.10 -15.05
N ARG A 235 6.65 -34.16 -15.79
CA ARG A 235 5.88 -34.61 -16.95
C ARG A 235 4.72 -35.48 -16.49
N SER A 236 3.48 -35.03 -16.70
CA SER A 236 2.31 -35.87 -16.45
C SER A 236 2.19 -36.97 -17.51
N GLU A 237 2.27 -38.24 -17.10
CA GLU A 237 2.17 -39.41 -18.00
C GLU A 237 0.72 -39.71 -18.46
N GLU A 238 0.08 -38.75 -19.15
CA GLU A 238 -1.18 -38.96 -19.89
C GLU A 238 -0.91 -39.00 -21.41
N PRO A 239 -0.97 -40.18 -22.07
CA PRO A 239 -0.77 -40.28 -23.51
C PRO A 239 -1.86 -39.56 -24.31
N GLY A 240 -1.47 -38.64 -25.19
CA GLY A 240 -2.35 -38.07 -26.22
C GLY A 240 -2.85 -36.62 -26.00
N ARG A 241 -2.41 -35.93 -24.95
CA ARG A 241 -2.55 -34.46 -24.83
C ARG A 241 -1.29 -33.84 -24.24
N GLU A 242 -0.49 -33.22 -25.10
CA GLU A 242 0.55 -32.29 -24.66
C GLU A 242 -0.13 -31.12 -23.94
N LYS A 243 0.02 -31.08 -22.62
CA LYS A 243 -0.24 -29.90 -21.78
C LYS A 243 1.12 -29.24 -21.55
N PRO A 244 1.22 -27.90 -21.61
CA PRO A 244 2.48 -27.22 -21.32
C PRO A 244 2.94 -27.54 -19.89
N ALA A 245 4.25 -27.65 -19.70
CA ALA A 245 4.82 -28.04 -18.41
C ALA A 245 4.48 -26.98 -17.36
N ARG A 246 3.75 -27.38 -16.33
CA ARG A 246 3.34 -26.46 -15.27
C ARG A 246 4.57 -26.09 -14.44
N LEU A 247 4.93 -24.81 -14.44
CA LEU A 247 5.79 -24.25 -13.41
C LEU A 247 5.17 -24.55 -12.04
N HIS A 248 5.95 -25.19 -11.17
CA HIS A 248 5.64 -25.31 -9.74
C HIS A 248 6.42 -24.20 -9.01
N PRO A 249 5.82 -23.00 -8.78
CA PRO A 249 6.55 -21.82 -8.30
C PRO A 249 6.90 -21.87 -6.81
N GLY A 250 6.60 -22.98 -6.13
CA GLY A 250 6.63 -23.10 -4.68
C GLY A 250 5.50 -22.32 -3.99
N LYS A 251 5.64 -22.11 -2.69
CA LYS A 251 4.70 -21.37 -1.84
C LYS A 251 4.64 -19.89 -2.25
N LYS A 252 3.42 -19.34 -2.29
CA LYS A 252 3.17 -17.91 -2.41
C LYS A 252 3.64 -17.16 -1.16
N LEU A 253 4.44 -16.11 -1.36
CA LEU A 253 5.03 -15.28 -0.30
C LEU A 253 4.19 -14.03 -0.01
N ALA A 254 3.68 -13.37 -1.07
CA ALA A 254 2.92 -12.14 -0.99
C ALA A 254 2.09 -11.88 -2.26
N ASP A 255 1.14 -10.94 -2.14
CA ASP A 255 0.58 -10.19 -3.26
C ASP A 255 1.23 -8.81 -3.33
N TYR A 256 1.54 -8.36 -4.55
CA TYR A 256 1.97 -6.99 -4.84
C TYR A 256 0.94 -6.33 -5.77
N ASP A 257 0.89 -5.00 -5.82
CA ASP A 257 -0.10 -4.26 -6.63
C ASP A 257 0.09 -4.49 -8.13
N HIS A 258 1.36 -4.43 -8.58
CA HIS A 258 1.80 -4.49 -9.97
C HIS A 258 3.15 -5.23 -10.10
N PRO A 259 3.21 -6.54 -9.77
CA PRO A 259 4.43 -7.30 -10.04
C PRO A 259 4.61 -7.53 -11.54
N VAL A 260 5.82 -7.31 -12.02
CA VAL A 260 6.24 -7.53 -13.40
C VAL A 260 6.29 -9.05 -13.67
N PRO A 261 5.66 -9.56 -14.74
CA PRO A 261 5.85 -10.95 -15.16
C PRO A 261 7.33 -11.23 -15.45
N LEU A 262 7.86 -12.39 -15.06
CA LEU A 262 9.20 -12.79 -15.49
C LEU A 262 9.26 -12.85 -17.03
N PHE A 263 10.38 -12.46 -17.61
CA PHE A 263 10.61 -12.42 -19.07
C PHE A 263 9.72 -11.42 -19.84
N GLU A 264 9.12 -10.44 -19.15
CA GLU A 264 8.51 -9.26 -19.78
C GLU A 264 9.53 -8.47 -20.63
N LYS A 265 9.06 -7.88 -21.74
CA LYS A 265 9.92 -7.26 -22.76
C LYS A 265 10.51 -5.93 -22.30
N ASP A 266 11.74 -5.62 -22.72
CA ASP A 266 12.48 -4.40 -22.33
C ASP A 266 11.65 -3.11 -22.49
N GLU A 267 10.87 -2.97 -23.57
CA GLU A 267 10.04 -1.78 -23.82
C GLU A 267 8.81 -1.66 -22.90
N GLN A 268 8.54 -2.68 -22.09
CA GLN A 268 7.51 -2.73 -21.06
C GLN A 268 8.08 -2.86 -19.64
N HIS A 269 9.39 -3.13 -19.51
CA HIS A 269 10.03 -3.40 -18.23
C HIS A 269 10.31 -2.10 -17.44
N GLU A 270 9.48 -1.82 -16.43
CA GLU A 270 9.51 -0.58 -15.64
C GLU A 270 10.90 -0.26 -15.06
N LEU A 271 11.54 -1.23 -14.37
CA LEU A 271 12.89 -1.08 -13.82
C LEU A 271 13.92 -0.58 -14.85
N LEU A 272 13.89 -1.10 -16.08
CA LEU A 272 14.83 -0.68 -17.12
C LEU A 272 14.54 0.75 -17.59
N ASN A 273 13.27 1.12 -17.71
CA ASN A 273 12.87 2.49 -18.07
C ASN A 273 13.27 3.51 -16.98
N CYS A 274 13.06 3.16 -15.71
CA CYS A 274 13.48 3.95 -14.54
C CYS A 274 15.01 4.12 -14.48
N LEU A 275 15.79 3.05 -14.64
CA LEU A 275 17.25 3.12 -14.65
C LEU A 275 17.81 3.84 -15.88
N ASP A 276 17.21 3.63 -17.06
CA ASP A 276 17.57 4.36 -18.29
C ASP A 276 17.30 5.87 -18.15
N GLU A 277 16.24 6.29 -17.43
CA GLU A 277 16.00 7.71 -17.12
C GLU A 277 16.96 8.24 -16.05
N LEU A 278 17.15 7.50 -14.96
CA LEU A 278 18.05 7.88 -13.87
C LEU A 278 19.50 8.07 -14.36
N ASP A 279 20.03 7.22 -15.24
CA ASP A 279 21.38 7.38 -15.78
C ASP A 279 21.52 8.65 -16.65
N ARG A 280 20.43 9.12 -17.27
CA ARG A 280 20.36 10.39 -18.04
C ARG A 280 20.25 11.61 -17.14
N ASP A 281 19.38 11.58 -16.13
CA ASP A 281 19.27 12.68 -15.16
C ASP A 281 20.57 12.83 -14.35
N LEU A 282 21.22 11.72 -13.97
CA LEU A 282 22.54 11.74 -13.32
C LEU A 282 23.66 12.27 -14.23
N ALA A 283 23.52 12.17 -15.57
CA ALA A 283 24.44 12.85 -16.49
C ALA A 283 24.24 14.38 -16.43
N PHE A 284 22.99 14.85 -16.36
CA PHE A 284 22.69 16.27 -16.21
C PHE A 284 23.16 16.83 -14.85
N GLU A 285 23.04 16.08 -13.76
CA GLU A 285 23.60 16.46 -12.45
C GLU A 285 25.15 16.65 -12.50
N LYS A 286 25.85 15.94 -13.39
CA LYS A 286 27.28 16.16 -13.68
C LYS A 286 27.51 17.36 -14.59
N GLU A 287 26.72 17.53 -15.66
CA GLU A 287 26.74 18.74 -16.51
C GLU A 287 26.60 20.02 -15.68
N MET A 288 25.79 19.97 -14.62
CA MET A 288 25.54 21.07 -13.67
C MET A 288 26.56 21.16 -12.51
N GLY A 289 27.57 20.29 -12.46
CA GLY A 289 28.62 20.28 -11.43
C GLY A 289 28.17 19.86 -10.02
N VAL A 290 27.00 19.22 -9.90
CA VAL A 290 26.40 18.77 -8.63
C VAL A 290 26.98 17.42 -8.18
N LEU A 291 27.37 16.59 -9.15
CA LEU A 291 28.11 15.34 -8.95
C LEU A 291 29.48 15.42 -9.65
N PRO A 292 30.55 14.84 -9.08
CA PRO A 292 31.83 14.69 -9.78
C PRO A 292 31.72 13.80 -11.02
N GLU A 293 32.51 14.11 -12.05
CA GLU A 293 32.48 13.41 -13.35
C GLU A 293 32.73 11.90 -13.23
N ASP A 294 33.64 11.47 -12.35
CA ASP A 294 33.98 10.06 -12.10
C ASP A 294 33.04 9.36 -11.09
N HIS A 295 32.16 10.13 -10.42
CA HIS A 295 31.24 9.56 -9.44
C HIS A 295 30.20 8.67 -10.12
N ARG A 296 29.89 7.52 -9.50
CA ARG A 296 28.74 6.68 -9.83
C ARG A 296 27.85 6.56 -8.60
N VAL A 297 26.64 7.10 -8.67
CA VAL A 297 25.67 7.12 -7.56
C VAL A 297 25.29 5.69 -7.21
N MET A 298 25.25 5.40 -5.91
CA MET A 298 24.96 4.06 -5.41
C MET A 298 23.45 3.79 -5.52
N VAL A 299 23.06 2.71 -6.19
CA VAL A 299 21.68 2.23 -6.29
C VAL A 299 21.56 0.90 -5.56
N ILE A 300 20.65 0.81 -4.58
CA ILE A 300 20.25 -0.43 -3.94
C ILE A 300 18.99 -0.93 -4.65
N LEU A 301 19.07 -2.09 -5.31
CA LEU A 301 17.94 -2.70 -6.01
C LEU A 301 17.50 -3.97 -5.29
N SER A 302 16.30 -3.97 -4.70
CA SER A 302 15.69 -5.17 -4.16
C SER A 302 14.94 -5.94 -5.25
N ILE A 303 15.20 -7.25 -5.32
CA ILE A 303 14.46 -8.20 -6.14
C ILE A 303 13.56 -9.00 -5.19
N SER A 304 12.25 -8.81 -5.31
CA SER A 304 11.26 -9.56 -4.51
C SER A 304 10.29 -10.29 -5.41
N VAL A 305 9.84 -11.47 -4.99
CA VAL A 305 9.05 -12.39 -5.81
C VAL A 305 7.73 -12.76 -5.14
N THR A 306 6.69 -13.04 -5.92
CA THR A 306 5.38 -13.46 -5.39
C THR A 306 5.40 -14.89 -4.82
N HIS A 307 6.35 -15.73 -5.25
CA HIS A 307 6.49 -17.13 -4.85
C HIS A 307 7.97 -17.51 -4.67
N GLU A 308 8.26 -18.41 -3.74
CA GLU A 308 9.64 -18.71 -3.29
C GLU A 308 10.56 -19.30 -4.37
N GLY A 309 10.03 -20.09 -5.30
CA GLY A 309 10.80 -20.73 -6.37
C GLY A 309 11.27 -19.80 -7.49
N LEU A 310 10.98 -18.50 -7.41
CA LEU A 310 11.28 -17.53 -8.46
C LEU A 310 12.57 -16.71 -8.21
N ASP A 311 13.13 -16.67 -7.00
CA ASP A 311 14.25 -15.78 -6.64
C ASP A 311 15.51 -15.99 -7.48
N GLU A 312 15.92 -17.25 -7.66
CA GLU A 312 17.12 -17.57 -8.44
C GLU A 312 16.94 -17.22 -9.93
N ILE A 313 15.73 -17.43 -10.47
CA ILE A 313 15.40 -17.12 -11.86
C ILE A 313 15.35 -15.60 -12.07
N ALA A 314 14.63 -14.88 -11.21
CA ALA A 314 14.56 -13.42 -11.22
C ALA A 314 15.96 -12.79 -11.07
N GLY A 315 16.74 -13.26 -10.10
CA GLY A 315 18.09 -12.79 -9.84
C GLY A 315 19.04 -13.01 -11.03
N LYS A 316 18.97 -14.16 -11.71
CA LYS A 316 19.75 -14.42 -12.93
C LYS A 316 19.31 -13.54 -14.10
N TRP A 317 18.00 -13.47 -14.36
CA TRP A 317 17.42 -12.71 -15.47
C TRP A 317 17.72 -11.21 -15.36
N ILE A 318 17.41 -10.60 -14.22
CA ILE A 318 17.63 -9.16 -14.00
C ILE A 318 19.12 -8.83 -14.00
N LYS A 319 19.98 -9.67 -13.43
CA LYS A 319 21.44 -9.49 -13.54
C LYS A 319 21.91 -9.52 -15.00
N SER A 320 21.34 -10.38 -15.84
CA SER A 320 21.65 -10.42 -17.28
C SER A 320 21.28 -9.12 -17.97
N LEU A 321 20.05 -8.62 -17.77
CA LEU A 321 19.58 -7.36 -18.35
C LEU A 321 20.45 -6.16 -17.94
N LEU A 322 20.75 -6.03 -16.64
CA LEU A 322 21.56 -4.94 -16.11
C LEU A 322 23.00 -4.95 -16.65
N CYS A 323 23.61 -6.14 -16.79
CA CYS A 323 24.91 -6.30 -17.44
C CYS A 323 24.92 -5.87 -18.92
N CYS A 324 23.81 -6.06 -19.64
CA CYS A 324 23.69 -5.64 -21.04
C CYS A 324 23.54 -4.12 -21.21
N LYS A 325 22.94 -3.42 -20.24
CA LYS A 325 22.67 -1.97 -20.31
C LYS A 325 23.92 -1.10 -20.10
N ASN A 326 24.86 -1.52 -19.24
CA ASN A 326 26.13 -0.83 -18.98
C ASN A 326 25.99 0.66 -18.60
N TYR A 327 25.18 0.93 -17.57
CA TYR A 327 24.94 2.27 -17.00
C TYR A 327 26.23 2.99 -16.57
N ARG A 328 26.36 4.28 -16.93
CA ARG A 328 27.62 5.03 -16.77
C ARG A 328 27.71 5.79 -15.46
N ASN A 329 26.58 6.25 -14.95
CA ASN A 329 26.45 7.12 -13.78
C ASN A 329 25.86 6.40 -12.56
N ILE A 330 25.26 5.23 -12.75
CA ILE A 330 24.76 4.34 -11.70
C ILE A 330 25.79 3.28 -11.31
N ARG A 331 25.95 2.98 -10.02
CA ARG A 331 26.65 1.79 -9.50
C ARG A 331 25.66 0.99 -8.66
N LEU A 332 25.41 -0.27 -9.00
CA LEU A 332 24.25 -0.99 -8.46
C LEU A 332 24.66 -2.13 -7.51
N ILE A 333 23.89 -2.32 -6.44
CA ILE A 333 23.92 -3.48 -5.56
C ILE A 333 22.55 -4.16 -5.62
N MET A 334 22.53 -5.42 -6.04
CA MET A 334 21.29 -6.19 -6.18
C MET A 334 21.07 -7.09 -4.95
N LEU A 335 19.88 -6.99 -4.37
CA LEU A 335 19.42 -7.75 -3.20
C LEU A 335 18.35 -8.78 -3.61
N THR A 336 18.78 -9.99 -3.93
CA THR A 336 17.95 -11.23 -3.92
C THR A 336 18.06 -11.91 -2.55
N GLU A 337 17.20 -12.88 -2.21
CA GLU A 337 17.32 -13.55 -0.89
C GLU A 337 18.63 -14.34 -0.78
N ASP A 338 19.12 -14.97 -1.85
CA ASP A 338 20.46 -15.58 -1.84
C ASP A 338 21.57 -14.56 -1.53
N SER A 339 21.51 -13.35 -2.07
CA SER A 339 22.50 -12.31 -1.77
C SER A 339 22.39 -11.81 -0.32
N VAL A 340 21.17 -11.65 0.19
CA VAL A 340 20.90 -11.21 1.57
C VAL A 340 21.35 -12.29 2.56
N ARG A 341 21.14 -13.57 2.25
CA ARG A 341 21.71 -14.72 2.98
C ARG A 341 23.24 -14.67 3.02
N ARG A 342 23.90 -14.45 1.89
CA ARG A 342 25.38 -14.32 1.84
C ARG A 342 25.89 -13.09 2.61
N ILE A 343 25.14 -11.97 2.63
CA ILE A 343 25.47 -10.79 3.45
C ILE A 343 25.31 -11.11 4.94
N LYS A 344 24.22 -11.80 5.33
CA LYS A 344 24.01 -12.30 6.71
C LYS A 344 25.20 -13.15 7.16
N GLU A 345 25.60 -14.13 6.36
CA GLU A 345 26.73 -15.05 6.62
C GLU A 345 28.09 -14.33 6.67
N MET A 346 28.40 -13.47 5.69
CA MET A 346 29.73 -12.86 5.56
C MET A 346 29.97 -11.66 6.48
N LEU A 347 28.94 -10.89 6.82
CA LEU A 347 29.08 -9.60 7.50
C LEU A 347 28.30 -9.52 8.82
N LEU A 348 27.21 -10.26 8.99
CA LEU A 348 26.32 -10.13 10.15
C LEU A 348 26.29 -11.37 11.03
N GLY A 349 27.23 -12.31 10.89
CA GLY A 349 27.34 -13.49 11.75
C GLY A 349 26.15 -14.47 11.66
N GLY A 350 25.40 -14.45 10.57
CA GLY A 350 24.25 -15.33 10.35
C GLY A 350 22.93 -14.76 10.90
N ASP A 351 22.38 -15.41 11.92
CA ASP A 351 20.96 -15.35 12.28
C ASP A 351 20.41 -13.93 12.51
N LEU A 352 19.57 -13.51 11.57
CA LEU A 352 18.77 -12.27 11.49
C LEU A 352 17.60 -12.51 10.53
N SER A 353 16.53 -13.17 10.99
CA SER A 353 15.39 -13.56 10.15
C SER A 353 14.66 -12.36 9.50
N VAL A 354 14.67 -11.19 10.15
CA VAL A 354 14.02 -9.96 9.63
C VAL A 354 14.71 -9.34 8.42
N TYR A 355 16.02 -9.56 8.25
CA TYR A 355 16.76 -9.03 7.10
C TYR A 355 16.60 -10.00 5.94
N SER A 356 15.57 -9.78 5.14
CA SER A 356 15.14 -10.64 4.03
C SER A 356 14.45 -9.80 2.95
N VAL A 357 14.38 -10.31 1.72
CA VAL A 357 13.54 -9.75 0.64
C VAL A 357 12.32 -10.64 0.32
N PHE A 358 12.12 -11.71 1.09
CA PHE A 358 10.99 -12.64 0.98
C PHE A 358 9.83 -12.26 1.92
N GLY A 359 8.76 -11.71 1.35
CA GLY A 359 7.51 -11.51 2.08
C GLY A 359 6.72 -10.31 1.56
N LYS A 360 5.89 -9.75 2.44
CA LYS A 360 5.10 -8.54 2.17
C LYS A 360 6.01 -7.32 2.03
N TYR A 361 5.49 -6.26 1.42
CA TYR A 361 6.20 -5.00 1.13
C TYR A 361 7.18 -4.53 2.23
N ALA A 362 6.73 -4.46 3.48
CA ALA A 362 7.56 -4.01 4.61
C ALA A 362 8.85 -4.83 4.82
N VAL A 363 8.90 -6.10 4.41
CA VAL A 363 10.09 -6.96 4.54
C VAL A 363 11.21 -6.46 3.63
N HIS A 364 10.95 -6.37 2.32
CA HIS A 364 11.97 -5.92 1.36
C HIS A 364 12.26 -4.41 1.49
N PHE A 365 11.26 -3.61 1.88
CA PHE A 365 11.44 -2.19 2.14
C PHE A 365 12.38 -1.95 3.35
N ASN A 366 12.23 -2.73 4.43
CA ASN A 366 13.23 -2.74 5.50
C ASN A 366 14.61 -3.16 4.98
N ALA A 367 14.73 -4.22 4.19
CA ALA A 367 16.02 -4.67 3.68
C ALA A 367 16.74 -3.61 2.83
N LEU A 368 16.02 -2.88 1.96
CA LEU A 368 16.53 -1.71 1.25
C LEU A 368 17.07 -0.63 2.20
N LYS A 369 16.25 -0.24 3.17
CA LYS A 369 16.55 0.86 4.10
C LYS A 369 17.69 0.51 5.06
N TYR A 370 17.74 -0.71 5.60
CA TYR A 370 18.83 -1.13 6.50
C TYR A 370 20.15 -1.47 5.77
N THR A 371 20.11 -1.88 4.50
CA THR A 371 21.35 -2.03 3.69
C THR A 371 22.10 -0.71 3.53
N GLN A 372 21.41 0.43 3.57
CA GLN A 372 22.00 1.78 3.59
C GLN A 372 23.08 1.95 4.68
N LEU A 373 22.91 1.34 5.86
CA LEU A 373 23.85 1.43 6.97
C LEU A 373 25.19 0.71 6.67
N LEU A 374 25.14 -0.39 5.93
CA LEU A 374 26.36 -1.07 5.42
C LEU A 374 27.09 -0.20 4.38
N LEU A 375 26.34 0.56 3.56
CA LEU A 375 26.92 1.49 2.59
C LEU A 375 27.52 2.73 3.25
N GLY A 376 26.98 3.18 4.38
CA GLY A 376 27.62 4.19 5.22
C GLY A 376 28.98 3.75 5.73
N LYS A 377 29.11 2.49 6.14
CA LYS A 377 30.39 1.89 6.55
C LYS A 377 31.38 1.71 5.40
N ALA A 378 30.94 1.33 4.21
CA ALA A 378 31.84 0.96 3.09
C ALA A 378 32.12 2.07 2.07
N TYR A 379 31.25 3.08 1.96
CA TYR A 379 31.26 4.08 0.89
C TYR A 379 30.90 5.51 1.36
N GLY A 380 30.69 5.74 2.65
CA GLY A 380 30.37 7.07 3.19
C GLY A 380 28.95 7.56 2.90
N ILE A 381 28.05 6.67 2.47
CA ILE A 381 26.62 7.00 2.29
C ILE A 381 26.00 7.40 3.63
N ARG A 382 25.50 8.63 3.76
CA ARG A 382 24.88 9.17 4.98
C ARG A 382 23.35 9.15 4.93
N ALA A 383 22.77 9.04 3.75
CA ALA A 383 21.32 9.02 3.56
C ALA A 383 20.92 8.18 2.33
N GLY A 384 19.63 7.91 2.18
CA GLY A 384 19.11 7.20 1.01
C GLY A 384 17.65 7.52 0.70
N PHE A 385 17.36 7.58 -0.60
CA PHE A 385 16.07 7.99 -1.15
C PHE A 385 15.44 6.84 -1.94
N LYS A 386 14.22 6.45 -1.57
CA LYS A 386 13.45 5.43 -2.27
C LYS A 386 12.72 6.05 -3.46
N LEU A 387 12.75 5.36 -4.59
CA LEU A 387 11.89 5.55 -5.74
C LEU A 387 11.22 4.21 -6.07
N ASP A 388 10.00 4.24 -6.61
CA ASP A 388 9.39 3.09 -7.28
C ASP A 388 9.79 3.02 -8.77
N THR A 389 9.58 1.87 -9.41
CA THR A 389 10.00 1.65 -10.80
C THR A 389 9.13 2.38 -11.83
N ASP A 390 8.01 2.97 -11.42
CA ASP A 390 7.17 3.89 -12.19
C ASP A 390 7.42 5.37 -11.81
N GLU A 391 8.56 5.70 -11.20
CA GLU A 391 8.95 7.07 -10.84
C GLU A 391 10.21 7.57 -11.58
N GLY A 392 10.31 8.90 -11.75
CA GLY A 392 11.46 9.58 -12.35
C GLY A 392 11.77 10.93 -11.70
N ILE A 393 13.05 11.33 -11.65
CA ILE A 393 13.48 12.55 -10.95
C ILE A 393 13.43 13.82 -11.80
N ARG A 394 13.55 13.69 -13.14
CA ARG A 394 13.38 14.76 -14.13
C ARG A 394 14.18 16.02 -13.81
N SER A 395 15.43 15.82 -13.44
CA SER A 395 16.31 16.86 -12.89
C SER A 395 16.52 18.02 -13.86
N ARG A 396 16.56 17.74 -15.18
CA ARG A 396 16.63 18.80 -16.21
C ARG A 396 15.36 19.66 -16.27
N ASP A 397 14.18 19.05 -16.22
CA ASP A 397 12.92 19.78 -16.24
C ASP A 397 12.71 20.59 -14.94
N LEU A 398 13.05 19.99 -13.81
CA LEU A 398 13.04 20.64 -12.48
C LEU A 398 13.98 21.86 -12.45
N TYR A 399 15.17 21.75 -13.03
CA TYR A 399 16.11 22.87 -13.13
C TYR A 399 15.56 24.02 -13.97
N MET A 400 14.93 23.72 -15.11
CA MET A 400 14.33 24.75 -15.98
C MET A 400 13.22 25.55 -15.29
N VAL A 401 12.51 24.97 -14.31
CA VAL A 401 11.38 25.61 -13.62
C VAL A 401 11.76 26.22 -12.27
N SER A 402 12.65 25.58 -11.50
CA SER A 402 13.02 26.00 -10.14
C SER A 402 14.39 26.68 -10.02
N GLY A 403 15.24 26.59 -11.05
CA GLY A 403 16.64 27.01 -11.00
C GLY A 403 17.56 26.08 -10.18
N LYS A 404 17.05 24.94 -9.68
CA LYS A 404 17.80 23.91 -8.95
C LYS A 404 17.65 22.54 -9.60
N THR A 405 18.71 21.74 -9.57
CA THR A 405 18.63 20.33 -9.93
C THR A 405 17.93 19.52 -8.83
N TRP A 406 17.57 18.27 -9.13
CA TRP A 406 16.94 17.38 -8.14
C TRP A 406 17.85 17.12 -6.94
N PHE A 407 19.14 16.83 -7.14
CA PHE A 407 20.08 16.65 -6.02
C PHE A 407 20.34 17.94 -5.23
N GLN A 408 20.38 19.12 -5.87
CA GLN A 408 20.45 20.42 -5.17
C GLN A 408 19.19 20.71 -4.33
N THR A 409 18.07 20.11 -4.69
CA THR A 409 16.78 20.28 -4.01
C THR A 409 16.63 19.29 -2.86
N LEU A 410 17.06 18.04 -3.06
CA LEU A 410 17.11 17.00 -2.03
C LEU A 410 18.14 17.33 -0.94
N CYS A 411 19.35 17.74 -1.32
CA CYS A 411 20.48 17.94 -0.40
C CYS A 411 20.47 19.33 0.27
N HIS A 412 19.31 19.71 0.83
CA HIS A 412 19.13 21.00 1.50
C HIS A 412 19.61 20.99 2.96
N GLU A 413 19.99 22.16 3.49
CA GLU A 413 20.66 22.32 4.79
C GLU A 413 19.88 21.77 6.01
N LEU A 414 18.55 21.72 5.93
CA LEU A 414 17.72 21.19 7.03
C LEU A 414 17.70 19.65 7.15
N TRP A 415 18.16 18.90 6.13
CA TRP A 415 18.09 17.42 6.18
C TRP A 415 19.21 16.87 7.07
N GLY A 416 18.82 16.19 8.16
CA GLY A 416 19.71 15.87 9.28
C GLY A 416 19.84 16.99 10.34
N GLY A 417 19.04 18.05 10.24
CA GLY A 417 18.93 19.10 11.25
C GLY A 417 18.02 18.69 12.43
N THR A 418 17.70 19.66 13.30
CA THR A 418 16.74 19.46 14.41
C THR A 418 15.72 20.60 14.50
N ALA A 419 14.62 20.36 15.20
CA ALA A 419 13.55 21.32 15.43
C ALA A 419 12.80 21.03 16.74
N ARG A 420 11.77 21.83 17.04
CA ARG A 420 10.66 21.46 17.91
C ARG A 420 9.38 21.16 17.11
N ASP A 421 8.67 20.13 17.52
CA ASP A 421 7.33 19.82 17.02
C ASP A 421 6.21 20.59 17.75
N TRP A 422 4.97 20.41 17.31
CA TRP A 422 3.78 21.05 17.90
C TRP A 422 3.49 20.65 19.35
N LYS A 423 4.06 19.54 19.84
CA LYS A 423 4.01 19.09 21.24
C LYS A 423 5.19 19.65 22.06
N GLY A 424 6.03 20.50 21.47
CA GLY A 424 7.22 21.11 22.08
C GLY A 424 8.43 20.17 22.22
N ARG A 425 8.34 18.95 21.70
CA ARG A 425 9.43 17.96 21.76
C ARG A 425 10.55 18.38 20.81
N GLU A 426 11.80 18.22 21.24
CA GLU A 426 12.94 18.28 20.32
C GLU A 426 12.93 17.04 19.43
N VAL A 427 13.18 17.25 18.13
CA VAL A 427 12.96 16.25 17.07
C VAL A 427 14.03 16.36 15.97
N THR A 428 14.35 15.23 15.35
CA THR A 428 15.38 15.14 14.29
C THR A 428 14.74 15.17 12.90
N LEU A 429 15.21 16.07 12.04
CA LEU A 429 14.76 16.23 10.64
C LEU A 429 15.42 15.19 9.73
N ALA A 430 15.31 13.91 10.08
CA ALA A 430 16.01 12.84 9.37
C ALA A 430 15.31 12.39 8.08
N VAL A 431 14.03 12.73 7.90
CA VAL A 431 13.22 12.34 6.73
C VAL A 431 13.10 13.51 5.77
N ASN A 432 13.08 13.26 4.46
CA ASN A 432 12.95 14.28 3.42
C ASN A 432 11.73 13.96 2.53
N GLU A 433 10.84 14.94 2.37
CA GLU A 433 9.49 14.79 1.82
C GLU A 433 9.31 15.69 0.59
N GLY A 434 8.94 15.07 -0.53
CA GLY A 434 8.62 15.73 -1.80
C GLY A 434 7.15 15.62 -2.18
N GLU A 435 6.84 15.83 -3.46
CA GLU A 435 5.50 15.72 -4.03
C GLU A 435 5.52 15.19 -5.47
N TYR A 436 4.47 14.48 -5.87
CA TYR A 436 4.30 13.98 -7.22
C TYR A 436 3.78 15.01 -8.21
N ILE A 437 4.33 14.93 -9.42
CA ILE A 437 3.74 15.49 -10.63
C ILE A 437 3.22 14.31 -11.47
N ASN A 438 1.95 14.38 -11.87
CA ASN A 438 1.33 13.33 -12.68
C ASN A 438 1.88 13.37 -14.12
N GLN A 439 2.28 12.21 -14.68
CA GLN A 439 2.66 12.11 -16.10
C GLN A 439 1.64 12.77 -17.04
N LYS A 440 0.34 12.55 -16.80
CA LYS A 440 -0.74 13.06 -17.66
C LYS A 440 -0.92 14.57 -17.57
N ASP A 441 -0.41 15.21 -16.52
CA ASP A 441 -0.36 16.67 -16.43
C ASP A 441 0.89 17.22 -17.12
N ILE A 442 2.05 16.54 -17.02
CA ILE A 442 3.25 16.89 -17.80
C ILE A 442 2.96 16.78 -19.31
N GLU A 443 2.30 15.72 -19.76
CA GLU A 443 1.91 15.51 -21.16
C GLU A 443 0.88 16.52 -21.67
N ARG A 444 -0.03 16.99 -20.79
CA ARG A 444 -1.17 17.85 -21.14
C ARG A 444 -0.85 19.34 -21.05
N LEU A 445 0.06 19.72 -20.14
CA LEU A 445 0.32 21.11 -19.76
C LEU A 445 1.79 21.52 -19.94
N GLY A 446 2.71 20.56 -20.09
CA GLY A 446 4.14 20.79 -19.90
C GLY A 446 4.54 20.74 -18.41
N TYR A 447 5.84 20.50 -18.15
CA TYR A 447 6.33 20.32 -16.78
C TYR A 447 6.15 21.58 -15.91
N GLU A 448 6.32 22.78 -16.46
CA GLU A 448 6.17 24.06 -15.75
C GLU A 448 4.76 24.25 -15.18
N ASP A 449 3.72 24.12 -16.02
CA ASP A 449 2.35 24.22 -15.55
C ASP A 449 1.94 23.04 -14.65
N ALA A 450 2.53 21.85 -14.86
CA ALA A 450 2.28 20.66 -14.04
C ALA A 450 2.96 20.72 -12.66
N PHE A 451 4.07 21.46 -12.52
CA PHE A 451 4.95 21.51 -11.34
C PHE A 451 4.24 21.77 -10.00
N ARG A 452 3.18 22.59 -10.01
CA ARG A 452 2.34 22.90 -8.84
C ARG A 452 0.93 22.27 -8.88
N LYS A 453 0.66 21.34 -9.80
CA LYS A 453 -0.64 20.63 -9.82
C LYS A 453 -0.65 19.51 -8.78
N PRO A 454 -1.74 19.34 -8.01
CA PRO A 454 -1.86 18.25 -7.05
C PRO A 454 -2.15 16.92 -7.76
N ASP A 455 -1.28 15.91 -7.63
CA ASP A 455 -1.50 14.58 -8.24
C ASP A 455 -2.85 13.93 -7.82
N VAL A 456 -3.33 14.27 -6.62
CA VAL A 456 -4.66 13.88 -6.15
C VAL A 456 -5.50 15.14 -5.95
N ALA A 457 -6.40 15.39 -6.90
CA ALA A 457 -7.42 16.42 -6.78
C ALA A 457 -8.50 16.04 -5.73
N VAL A 458 -9.07 17.05 -5.07
CA VAL A 458 -10.27 16.87 -4.23
C VAL A 458 -11.45 16.44 -5.13
N PRO A 459 -12.18 15.36 -4.82
CA PRO A 459 -13.34 14.95 -5.61
C PRO A 459 -14.48 15.98 -5.56
N THR A 460 -15.31 16.01 -6.60
CA THR A 460 -16.45 16.93 -6.76
C THR A 460 -17.78 16.38 -6.25
N SER A 461 -17.80 15.16 -5.70
CA SER A 461 -18.99 14.44 -5.23
C SER A 461 -18.63 13.48 -4.09
N PHE A 462 -19.25 13.65 -2.92
CA PHE A 462 -19.22 12.70 -1.81
C PHE A 462 -20.11 11.49 -2.04
N VAL A 463 -21.13 11.61 -2.92
CA VAL A 463 -21.93 10.47 -3.40
C VAL A 463 -21.04 9.52 -4.21
N GLY A 464 -21.04 8.22 -3.86
CA GLY A 464 -20.26 7.19 -4.55
C GLY A 464 -19.95 5.96 -3.70
N GLU A 465 -19.35 4.96 -4.33
CA GLU A 465 -19.14 3.61 -3.75
C GLU A 465 -18.22 3.57 -2.53
N ASP A 466 -17.31 4.54 -2.43
CA ASP A 466 -16.35 4.67 -1.34
C ASP A 466 -16.96 5.30 -0.07
N ILE A 467 -18.27 5.64 -0.02
CA ILE A 467 -18.89 6.47 1.05
C ILE A 467 -18.60 6.07 2.51
N PHE A 468 -18.32 4.79 2.79
CA PHE A 468 -17.88 4.32 4.12
C PHE A 468 -16.43 4.74 4.50
N PHE A 469 -15.68 5.36 3.59
CA PHE A 469 -14.25 5.65 3.76
C PHE A 469 -13.72 6.87 2.98
N ASN A 470 -14.17 7.08 1.75
CA ASN A 470 -13.94 8.27 0.93
C ASN A 470 -12.49 8.82 0.93
N LYS A 471 -11.48 7.92 0.92
CA LYS A 471 -10.04 8.24 1.05
C LYS A 471 -9.51 9.34 0.13
N LYS A 472 -10.11 9.47 -1.07
CA LYS A 472 -9.76 10.51 -2.04
C LYS A 472 -9.98 11.93 -1.49
N TYR A 473 -10.94 12.13 -0.57
CA TYR A 473 -11.15 13.42 0.08
C TYR A 473 -10.05 13.77 1.08
N ALA A 474 -9.63 12.84 1.95
CA ALA A 474 -8.54 13.11 2.90
C ALA A 474 -7.22 13.37 2.15
N HIS A 475 -6.90 12.50 1.20
CA HIS A 475 -5.69 12.63 0.38
C HIS A 475 -5.70 13.92 -0.44
N GLY A 476 -6.79 14.20 -1.17
CA GLY A 476 -6.91 15.41 -2.00
C GLY A 476 -6.94 16.71 -1.21
N LYS A 477 -7.62 16.75 -0.05
CA LYS A 477 -7.61 17.92 0.84
C LYS A 477 -6.22 18.19 1.39
N ALA A 478 -5.55 17.17 1.93
CA ALA A 478 -4.23 17.33 2.50
C ALA A 478 -3.20 17.72 1.42
N THR A 479 -3.31 17.12 0.22
CA THR A 479 -2.55 17.51 -0.99
C THR A 479 -2.77 18.97 -1.39
N ALA A 480 -4.02 19.45 -1.37
CA ALA A 480 -4.33 20.85 -1.61
C ALA A 480 -3.91 21.78 -0.46
N LEU A 481 -3.61 21.26 0.73
CA LEU A 481 -3.23 22.03 1.91
C LEU A 481 -1.73 22.34 1.94
N TYR A 482 -0.83 21.37 1.75
CA TYR A 482 0.61 21.66 1.77
C TYR A 482 1.14 22.24 0.45
N ASN A 483 0.48 22.03 -0.70
CA ASN A 483 0.83 22.75 -1.93
C ASN A 483 0.49 24.26 -1.88
N LYS A 484 -0.01 24.78 -0.74
CA LYS A 484 -0.05 26.21 -0.40
C LYS A 484 1.32 26.74 0.08
N PHE A 485 2.27 25.87 0.40
CA PHE A 485 3.63 26.25 0.81
C PHE A 485 4.57 26.22 -0.39
N GLU A 486 5.44 27.22 -0.46
CA GLU A 486 6.32 27.47 -1.61
C GLU A 486 7.80 27.48 -1.22
N LYS A 487 8.12 27.51 0.07
CA LYS A 487 9.50 27.69 0.55
C LYS A 487 9.86 26.68 1.63
N LEU A 488 11.10 26.18 1.63
CA LEU A 488 11.65 25.37 2.71
C LEU A 488 11.57 26.08 4.08
N SER A 489 11.69 27.42 4.09
CA SER A 489 11.53 28.27 5.28
C SER A 489 10.10 28.27 5.87
N ASP A 490 9.13 27.68 5.18
CA ASP A 490 7.79 27.45 5.73
C ASP A 490 7.81 26.36 6.81
N HIS A 491 8.91 25.59 6.96
CA HIS A 491 9.18 24.69 8.08
C HIS A 491 8.02 23.73 8.40
N ILE A 492 7.61 22.98 7.37
CA ILE A 492 6.47 22.06 7.41
C ILE A 492 7.00 20.63 7.51
N SER A 493 6.61 19.92 8.56
CA SER A 493 6.74 18.46 8.65
C SER A 493 5.45 17.84 8.15
N HIS A 494 5.53 16.97 7.15
CA HIS A 494 4.41 16.74 6.25
C HIS A 494 3.98 15.25 6.21
N PRO A 495 2.99 14.84 7.02
CA PRO A 495 2.67 13.43 7.21
C PRO A 495 2.02 12.71 6.03
N VAL A 496 1.59 13.40 4.93
CA VAL A 496 1.07 12.70 3.74
C VAL A 496 2.22 12.13 2.91
N VAL A 497 2.91 11.18 3.50
CA VAL A 497 3.83 10.30 2.80
C VAL A 497 3.03 9.56 1.71
N LYS A 498 3.45 9.73 0.46
CA LYS A 498 2.87 9.08 -0.71
C LYS A 498 3.79 7.93 -1.16
N GLY A 499 3.18 6.88 -1.69
CA GLY A 499 3.83 5.60 -1.96
C GLY A 499 4.92 5.68 -3.02
N GLY A 500 6.17 5.83 -2.56
CA GLY A 500 7.39 5.85 -3.39
C GLY A 500 8.45 6.80 -2.85
N GLY A 501 8.42 8.05 -3.29
CA GLY A 501 9.43 9.07 -3.04
C GLY A 501 9.73 9.38 -1.55
N TYR A 502 10.76 8.73 -0.98
CA TYR A 502 11.05 8.86 0.46
C TYR A 502 12.54 8.85 0.81
N GLY A 503 13.04 9.95 1.38
CA GLY A 503 14.40 10.11 1.91
C GLY A 503 14.54 9.84 3.41
N ILE A 504 15.62 9.17 3.84
CA ILE A 504 16.02 9.12 5.27
C ILE A 504 17.54 9.19 5.47
N THR A 505 18.00 9.79 6.58
CA THR A 505 19.40 9.69 7.03
C THR A 505 19.69 8.36 7.73
N ASN A 506 20.97 7.96 7.79
CA ASN A 506 21.42 6.80 8.56
C ASN A 506 21.12 6.93 10.06
N ASP A 507 21.09 8.15 10.59
CA ASP A 507 20.92 8.36 12.02
C ASP A 507 19.45 8.15 12.41
N GLY A 508 18.50 8.71 11.63
CA GLY A 508 17.08 8.39 11.77
C GLY A 508 16.76 6.89 11.58
N LEU A 509 17.53 6.17 10.74
CA LEU A 509 17.43 4.72 10.59
C LEU A 509 17.89 3.92 11.82
N ARG A 510 18.80 4.46 12.63
CA ARG A 510 19.24 3.81 13.87
C ARG A 510 18.34 4.10 15.06
N ASP A 511 17.63 5.23 15.03
CA ASP A 511 16.69 5.63 16.07
C ASP A 511 15.30 4.98 15.88
N ALA A 512 14.83 4.86 14.63
CA ALA A 512 13.47 4.42 14.31
C ALA A 512 13.31 2.88 14.15
N VAL A 513 13.61 2.11 15.20
CA VAL A 513 13.68 0.64 15.15
C VAL A 513 12.49 -0.04 15.86
N PRO A 514 11.79 -1.02 15.25
CA PRO A 514 11.92 -1.55 13.89
C PRO A 514 11.29 -0.59 12.91
N PHE A 515 11.83 -0.50 11.69
CA PHE A 515 11.43 0.58 10.79
C PHE A 515 10.02 0.35 10.21
N ALA A 516 9.77 -0.77 9.55
CA ALA A 516 8.42 -1.24 9.18
C ALA A 516 8.11 -2.62 9.79
N TYR A 517 6.84 -2.91 10.09
CA TYR A 517 6.38 -4.19 10.63
C TYR A 517 6.12 -5.21 9.51
N SER A 518 6.71 -6.41 9.58
CA SER A 518 6.75 -7.36 8.46
C SER A 518 5.40 -7.79 7.89
N GLN A 519 4.30 -7.61 8.64
CA GLN A 519 2.96 -7.97 8.18
C GLN A 519 2.22 -6.87 7.41
N VAL A 520 2.81 -5.68 7.27
CA VAL A 520 2.30 -4.61 6.40
C VAL A 520 2.61 -4.96 4.93
N GLY A 521 1.54 -5.21 4.17
CA GLY A 521 1.60 -5.56 2.74
C GLY A 521 1.05 -4.48 1.80
N ARG A 522 0.87 -3.25 2.29
CA ARG A 522 0.56 -2.04 1.50
C ARG A 522 0.95 -0.81 2.31
N ALA A 523 1.54 0.20 1.67
CA ALA A 523 1.87 1.50 2.29
C ALA A 523 2.78 1.38 3.53
N GLU A 524 3.76 0.51 3.41
CA GLU A 524 4.88 0.32 4.31
C GLU A 524 5.62 1.63 4.62
N ASP A 525 5.74 2.53 3.63
CA ASP A 525 6.22 3.92 3.71
C ASP A 525 5.46 4.78 4.76
N GLN A 526 4.14 4.61 4.87
CA GLN A 526 3.31 5.37 5.79
C GLN A 526 3.37 4.82 7.22
N GLN A 527 3.39 3.49 7.38
CA GLN A 527 3.58 2.87 8.69
C GLN A 527 5.02 3.08 9.20
N PHE A 528 5.97 3.13 8.29
CA PHE A 528 7.35 3.53 8.51
C PHE A 528 7.46 4.95 9.07
N TYR A 529 6.84 5.94 8.41
CA TYR A 529 6.83 7.30 8.96
C TYR A 529 6.08 7.40 10.28
N ALA A 530 4.95 6.71 10.44
CA ALA A 530 4.25 6.62 11.72
C ALA A 530 5.15 6.06 12.84
N THR A 531 6.10 5.17 12.52
CA THR A 531 7.08 4.65 13.46
C THR A 531 8.20 5.65 13.73
N GLY A 532 8.71 6.34 12.70
CA GLY A 532 9.62 7.47 12.86
C GLY A 532 9.04 8.56 13.79
N LEU A 533 7.76 8.90 13.63
CA LEU A 533 7.08 9.91 14.43
C LEU A 533 7.11 9.59 15.93
N HIS A 534 6.95 8.32 16.31
CA HIS A 534 7.04 7.83 17.68
C HIS A 534 8.43 8.06 18.30
N PHE A 535 9.49 7.85 17.52
CA PHE A 535 10.89 8.04 17.95
C PHE A 535 11.40 9.48 17.84
N GLY A 536 10.52 10.46 17.59
CA GLY A 536 10.91 11.87 17.44
C GLY A 536 11.58 12.20 16.11
N ILE A 537 11.53 11.30 15.14
CA ILE A 537 11.92 11.59 13.76
C ILE A 537 10.81 12.40 13.08
N ARG A 538 11.21 13.36 12.26
CA ARG A 538 10.32 14.20 11.45
C ARG A 538 10.81 14.27 10.02
N GLY A 539 9.85 14.35 9.12
CA GLY A 539 10.07 14.83 7.78
C GLY A 539 10.15 16.35 7.73
N ILE A 540 10.78 16.84 6.67
CA ILE A 540 10.78 18.24 6.28
C ILE A 540 10.40 18.30 4.80
N PHE A 541 9.31 19.00 4.50
CA PHE A 541 8.81 19.16 3.13
C PHE A 541 9.64 20.21 2.39
N HIS A 542 10.21 19.83 1.25
CA HIS A 542 10.79 20.79 0.31
C HIS A 542 9.81 20.97 -0.87
N PRO A 543 9.13 22.13 -1.01
CA PRO A 543 8.08 22.31 -2.01
C PRO A 543 8.49 22.05 -3.46
N ASP A 544 9.76 22.24 -3.79
CA ASP A 544 10.31 21.99 -5.14
C ASP A 544 10.87 20.58 -5.33
N LEU A 545 10.94 19.73 -4.29
CA LEU A 545 11.37 18.34 -4.44
C LEU A 545 10.24 17.55 -5.11
N ARG A 546 10.31 17.46 -6.44
CA ARG A 546 9.28 16.84 -7.26
C ARG A 546 9.76 15.53 -7.87
N ILE A 547 8.81 14.62 -8.07
CA ILE A 547 9.01 13.30 -8.66
C ILE A 547 7.90 13.10 -9.70
N ALA A 548 8.24 12.69 -10.91
CA ALA A 548 7.27 12.34 -11.93
C ALA A 548 6.72 10.93 -11.66
N HIS A 549 5.39 10.76 -11.68
CA HIS A 549 4.76 9.45 -11.47
C HIS A 549 4.07 8.92 -12.74
N TYR A 550 4.57 7.79 -13.25
CA TYR A 550 4.27 7.20 -14.55
C TYR A 550 3.17 6.15 -14.50
N LYS A 551 1.92 6.60 -14.31
CA LYS A 551 0.70 5.76 -14.23
C LYS A 551 0.29 5.15 -15.60
N GLY A 552 1.23 4.54 -16.32
CA GLY A 552 1.29 4.56 -17.78
C GLY A 552 1.66 3.25 -18.51
N LYS A 553 1.14 2.08 -18.08
CA LYS A 553 0.99 0.85 -18.91
C LYS A 553 0.18 -0.28 -18.22
N VAL A 554 0.14 -0.27 -16.88
CA VAL A 554 -0.21 -1.41 -16.01
C VAL A 554 -1.72 -1.74 -15.89
N ALA A 555 -2.60 -1.06 -16.64
CA ALA A 555 -4.07 -1.17 -16.45
C ALA A 555 -4.64 -2.61 -16.57
N SER A 556 -3.94 -3.51 -17.26
CA SER A 556 -4.29 -4.95 -17.34
C SER A 556 -3.95 -5.72 -16.07
N ALA A 557 -2.84 -5.43 -15.39
CA ALA A 557 -2.46 -6.05 -14.12
C ALA A 557 -3.21 -5.44 -12.94
N GLU A 558 -3.41 -4.10 -12.92
CA GLU A 558 -4.23 -3.43 -11.90
C GLU A 558 -5.66 -4.02 -11.79
N LYS A 559 -6.24 -4.43 -12.93
CA LYS A 559 -7.55 -5.08 -12.99
C LYS A 559 -7.51 -6.52 -12.49
N ARG A 560 -6.40 -7.24 -12.69
CA ARG A 560 -6.19 -8.60 -12.18
C ARG A 560 -6.00 -8.64 -10.66
N THR A 561 -5.40 -7.60 -10.09
CA THR A 561 -5.16 -7.47 -8.65
C THR A 561 -6.23 -6.64 -7.91
N GLU A 562 -7.28 -6.13 -8.58
CA GLU A 562 -8.25 -5.20 -7.98
C GLU A 562 -8.85 -5.71 -6.65
N THR A 563 -9.26 -6.98 -6.59
CA THR A 563 -9.92 -7.58 -5.42
C THR A 563 -8.92 -7.94 -4.30
N SER A 564 -7.69 -8.35 -4.60
CA SER A 564 -6.65 -8.54 -3.57
C SER A 564 -6.10 -7.21 -3.04
N ARG A 565 -5.97 -6.18 -3.90
CA ARG A 565 -5.66 -4.80 -3.50
C ARG A 565 -6.73 -4.22 -2.57
N PHE A 566 -8.01 -4.47 -2.86
CA PHE A 566 -9.13 -4.09 -1.98
C PHE A 566 -9.02 -4.79 -0.61
N LEU A 567 -8.78 -6.10 -0.58
CA LEU A 567 -8.61 -6.85 0.68
C LEU A 567 -7.38 -6.36 1.46
N GLY A 568 -6.27 -6.08 0.79
CA GLY A 568 -5.08 -5.50 1.41
C GLY A 568 -5.34 -4.12 2.02
N ASP A 569 -6.19 -3.28 1.39
CA ASP A 569 -6.64 -2.00 1.97
C ASP A 569 -7.53 -2.21 3.21
N MET A 570 -8.27 -3.33 3.32
CA MET A 570 -8.98 -3.72 4.55
C MET A 570 -8.00 -4.18 5.66
N TYR A 571 -7.01 -5.00 5.30
CA TYR A 571 -5.93 -5.44 6.19
C TYR A 571 -5.21 -4.24 6.81
N ARG A 572 -4.84 -3.28 5.96
CA ARG A 572 -4.21 -2.01 6.34
C ARG A 572 -5.05 -1.23 7.34
N LEU A 573 -6.36 -1.11 7.12
CA LEU A 573 -7.27 -0.40 8.02
C LEU A 573 -7.26 -0.97 9.46
N ILE A 574 -7.35 -2.30 9.59
CA ILE A 574 -7.34 -2.95 10.91
C ILE A 574 -5.94 -2.85 11.54
N LEU A 575 -4.88 -3.09 10.77
CA LEU A 575 -3.51 -3.14 11.27
C LEU A 575 -2.94 -1.76 11.63
N PHE A 576 -3.19 -0.72 10.81
CA PHE A 576 -2.70 0.63 11.08
C PHE A 576 -3.39 1.25 12.30
N THR A 577 -4.69 0.99 12.49
CA THR A 577 -5.40 1.42 13.71
C THR A 577 -4.70 0.85 14.94
N HIS A 578 -4.47 -0.47 15.00
CA HIS A 578 -3.77 -1.09 16.13
C HIS A 578 -2.33 -0.58 16.32
N LEU A 579 -1.53 -0.50 15.24
CA LEU A 579 -0.13 -0.07 15.34
C LEU A 579 -0.01 1.41 15.80
N THR A 580 -0.85 2.30 15.29
CA THR A 580 -0.78 3.74 15.60
C THR A 580 -1.40 4.09 16.95
N GLU A 581 -2.34 3.29 17.44
CA GLU A 581 -2.77 3.29 18.84
C GLU A 581 -1.64 2.78 19.76
N PHE A 582 -0.99 1.67 19.42
CA PHE A 582 0.11 1.08 20.21
C PHE A 582 1.31 2.03 20.36
N ILE A 583 1.74 2.67 19.26
CA ILE A 583 2.86 3.63 19.29
C ILE A 583 2.41 5.08 19.57
N ASN A 584 1.11 5.31 19.77
CA ASN A 584 0.50 6.59 20.16
C ASN A 584 0.84 7.79 19.22
N VAL A 585 0.61 7.63 17.92
CA VAL A 585 0.89 8.68 16.90
C VAL A 585 -0.32 9.13 16.07
N LYS A 586 -1.54 8.63 16.36
CA LYS A 586 -2.75 8.90 15.56
C LYS A 586 -2.98 10.38 15.25
N GLU A 587 -2.81 11.26 16.25
CA GLU A 587 -2.95 12.71 16.09
C GLU A 587 -1.91 13.32 15.13
N GLU A 588 -0.73 12.74 15.03
CA GLU A 588 0.42 13.28 14.29
C GLU A 588 0.37 12.89 12.80
N ILE A 589 -0.34 11.80 12.48
CA ILE A 589 -0.64 11.38 11.10
C ILE A 589 -2.01 11.86 10.59
N ASP A 590 -2.80 12.55 11.42
CA ASP A 590 -4.15 12.99 11.03
C ASP A 590 -4.14 14.26 10.16
N PRO A 591 -5.04 14.38 9.16
CA PRO A 591 -6.11 13.44 8.78
C PRO A 591 -5.65 12.35 7.80
N MET A 592 -4.43 12.45 7.27
CA MET A 592 -3.89 11.61 6.22
C MET A 592 -2.38 11.42 6.48
N PRO A 593 -1.89 10.18 6.68
CA PRO A 593 -2.57 8.90 6.49
C PRO A 593 -3.49 8.44 7.64
N GLY A 594 -3.71 9.26 8.68
CA GLY A 594 -4.50 8.91 9.88
C GLY A 594 -5.92 8.40 9.64
N ILE A 595 -6.53 8.74 8.50
CA ILE A 595 -7.75 8.11 7.97
C ILE A 595 -7.67 6.56 7.89
N PHE A 596 -6.51 5.99 7.54
CA PHE A 596 -6.28 4.53 7.52
C PHE A 596 -6.15 3.92 8.93
N ALA A 597 -6.16 4.74 9.98
CA ALA A 597 -6.06 4.35 11.38
C ALA A 597 -7.29 4.78 12.20
N SER A 598 -8.42 5.00 11.54
CA SER A 598 -9.63 5.53 12.19
C SER A 598 -10.17 4.57 13.26
N ARG A 599 -10.64 5.09 14.39
CA ARG A 599 -11.22 4.27 15.49
C ARG A 599 -12.50 3.50 15.06
N LEU A 600 -13.06 3.81 13.89
CA LEU A 600 -14.17 3.09 13.25
C LEU A 600 -13.70 1.98 12.28
N ALA A 601 -12.40 1.77 12.06
CA ALA A 601 -11.84 0.93 10.99
C ALA A 601 -12.42 -0.49 10.92
N ARG A 602 -12.63 -1.18 12.05
CA ARG A 602 -13.25 -2.52 12.07
C ARG A 602 -14.68 -2.51 11.51
N ALA A 603 -15.46 -1.48 11.81
CA ALA A 603 -16.82 -1.31 11.29
C ALA A 603 -16.81 -0.83 9.82
N GLN A 604 -15.91 0.09 9.47
CA GLN A 604 -15.70 0.52 8.07
C GLN A 604 -15.37 -0.68 7.18
N VAL A 605 -14.41 -1.53 7.59
CA VAL A 605 -13.98 -2.72 6.84
C VAL A 605 -15.12 -3.68 6.59
N PHE A 606 -15.91 -4.01 7.62
CA PHE A 606 -17.07 -4.88 7.49
C PHE A 606 -18.08 -4.34 6.44
N PHE A 607 -18.50 -3.08 6.57
CA PHE A 607 -19.50 -2.52 5.64
C PHE A 607 -18.94 -2.26 4.24
N ARG A 608 -17.65 -1.92 4.09
CA ARG A 608 -16.99 -1.86 2.78
C ARG A 608 -16.95 -3.23 2.10
N LEU A 609 -16.63 -4.29 2.84
CA LEU A 609 -16.59 -5.66 2.32
C LEU A 609 -17.99 -6.10 1.83
N LEU A 610 -19.03 -5.88 2.62
CA LEU A 610 -20.41 -6.15 2.19
C LEU A 610 -20.80 -5.33 0.95
N HIS A 611 -20.54 -4.02 0.95
CA HIS A 611 -20.90 -3.13 -0.15
C HIS A 611 -20.16 -3.48 -1.45
N ARG A 612 -18.86 -3.77 -1.37
CA ARG A 612 -18.05 -4.22 -2.51
C ARG A 612 -18.50 -5.58 -3.03
N SER A 613 -18.90 -6.50 -2.16
CA SER A 613 -19.42 -7.81 -2.58
C SER A 613 -20.79 -7.70 -3.26
N LEU A 614 -21.69 -6.82 -2.79
CA LEU A 614 -22.93 -6.48 -3.52
C LEU A 614 -22.63 -5.91 -4.90
N LYS A 615 -21.65 -5.00 -5.02
CA LYS A 615 -21.20 -4.49 -6.32
C LYS A 615 -20.77 -5.63 -7.25
N LEU A 616 -19.80 -6.43 -6.81
CA LEU A 616 -19.25 -7.54 -7.60
C LEU A 616 -20.35 -8.52 -8.05
N LEU A 617 -21.37 -8.79 -7.21
CA LEU A 617 -22.53 -9.60 -7.59
C LEU A 617 -23.41 -8.93 -8.65
N SER A 618 -23.66 -7.62 -8.56
CA SER A 618 -24.38 -6.86 -9.60
C SER A 618 -23.61 -6.75 -10.92
N GLU A 619 -22.27 -6.76 -10.87
CA GLU A 619 -21.37 -6.83 -12.04
C GLU A 619 -21.22 -8.28 -12.60
N GLY A 620 -21.86 -9.28 -11.98
CA GLY A 620 -21.71 -10.70 -12.35
C GLY A 620 -20.37 -11.35 -11.95
N ARG A 621 -19.49 -10.62 -11.26
CA ARG A 621 -18.15 -11.02 -10.79
C ARG A 621 -18.24 -11.92 -9.54
N ARG A 622 -19.03 -12.99 -9.64
CA ARG A 622 -19.44 -13.87 -8.55
C ARG A 622 -18.28 -14.48 -7.76
N GLY A 623 -17.20 -14.91 -8.44
CA GLY A 623 -16.05 -15.53 -7.79
C GLY A 623 -15.29 -14.58 -6.86
N GLU A 624 -15.12 -13.33 -7.29
CA GLU A 624 -14.47 -12.28 -6.49
C GLU A 624 -15.33 -11.87 -5.30
N ALA A 625 -16.66 -11.75 -5.51
CA ALA A 625 -17.60 -11.50 -4.42
C ALA A 625 -17.59 -12.63 -3.37
N LEU A 626 -17.51 -13.88 -3.83
CA LEU A 626 -17.43 -15.04 -2.94
C LEU A 626 -16.13 -15.04 -2.14
N TYR A 627 -14.97 -14.85 -2.80
CA TYR A 627 -13.66 -14.78 -2.14
C TYR A 627 -13.62 -13.73 -1.00
N LEU A 628 -14.17 -12.53 -1.22
CA LEU A 628 -14.29 -11.53 -0.14
C LEU A 628 -15.22 -12.01 0.99
N LEU A 629 -16.31 -12.69 0.66
CA LEU A 629 -17.28 -13.26 1.60
C LEU A 629 -16.90 -14.64 2.16
N THR A 630 -15.70 -15.17 1.89
CA THR A 630 -15.18 -16.42 2.47
C THR A 630 -13.80 -16.17 3.05
N ASP A 631 -12.79 -16.24 2.20
CA ASP A 631 -11.38 -16.28 2.55
C ASP A 631 -10.91 -14.90 3.03
N GLY A 632 -11.30 -13.83 2.33
CA GLY A 632 -11.01 -12.45 2.75
C GLY A 632 -11.62 -12.09 4.12
N ARG A 633 -12.84 -12.57 4.44
CA ARG A 633 -13.40 -12.40 5.79
C ARG A 633 -12.61 -13.20 6.82
N ARG A 634 -12.31 -14.48 6.53
CA ARG A 634 -11.54 -15.36 7.42
C ARG A 634 -10.16 -14.75 7.74
N GLU A 635 -9.44 -14.33 6.71
CA GLU A 635 -8.15 -13.61 6.77
C GLU A 635 -8.20 -12.36 7.68
N LEU A 636 -9.22 -11.50 7.52
CA LEU A 636 -9.41 -10.32 8.37
C LEU A 636 -9.80 -10.67 9.82
N ARG A 637 -10.56 -11.74 10.02
CA ARG A 637 -10.93 -12.25 11.35
C ARG A 637 -9.73 -12.86 12.07
N GLU A 638 -8.87 -13.59 11.37
CA GLU A 638 -7.60 -14.10 11.89
C GLU A 638 -6.65 -12.98 12.32
N LEU A 639 -6.49 -11.92 11.50
CA LEU A 639 -5.74 -10.71 11.89
C LEU A 639 -6.28 -10.11 13.19
N ARG A 640 -7.61 -9.97 13.31
CA ARG A 640 -8.23 -9.42 14.52
C ARG A 640 -7.96 -10.28 15.75
N VAL A 641 -8.03 -11.61 15.65
CA VAL A 641 -7.69 -12.53 16.74
C VAL A 641 -6.20 -12.40 17.13
N GLN A 642 -5.29 -12.23 16.17
CA GLN A 642 -3.87 -11.98 16.44
C GLN A 642 -3.59 -10.61 17.10
N ILE A 643 -4.43 -9.60 16.84
CA ILE A 643 -4.37 -8.29 17.50
C ILE A 643 -4.93 -8.38 18.92
N ASP A 644 -6.15 -8.90 19.07
CA ASP A 644 -6.87 -8.96 20.35
C ASP A 644 -6.22 -9.95 21.33
N GLY A 645 -5.53 -10.98 20.82
CA GLY A 645 -4.67 -11.88 21.58
C GLY A 645 -3.23 -11.39 21.81
N GLY A 646 -2.88 -10.16 21.38
CA GLY A 646 -1.58 -9.54 21.65
C GLY A 646 -0.40 -9.97 20.74
N PHE A 647 -0.55 -11.06 19.98
CA PHE A 647 0.50 -11.64 19.11
C PHE A 647 1.14 -10.62 18.15
N VAL A 648 0.36 -9.70 17.57
CA VAL A 648 0.90 -8.64 16.68
C VAL A 648 1.90 -7.73 17.42
N ARG A 649 1.62 -7.39 18.69
CA ARG A 649 2.50 -6.57 19.52
C ARG A 649 3.74 -7.35 19.97
N GLU A 650 3.58 -8.60 20.37
CA GLU A 650 4.71 -9.48 20.74
C GLU A 650 5.67 -9.64 19.55
N ARG A 651 5.14 -9.93 18.37
CA ARG A 651 5.91 -10.07 17.13
C ARG A 651 6.60 -8.75 16.74
N TRP A 652 5.94 -7.60 16.87
CA TRP A 652 6.57 -6.29 16.65
C TRP A 652 7.79 -6.08 17.57
N MET A 653 7.69 -6.45 18.85
CA MET A 653 8.80 -6.36 19.80
C MET A 653 9.94 -7.35 19.48
N GLN A 654 9.64 -8.53 18.94
CA GLN A 654 10.64 -9.50 18.46
C GLN A 654 11.35 -9.02 17.19
N GLU A 655 10.61 -8.43 16.24
CA GLU A 655 11.17 -7.83 15.03
C GLU A 655 12.04 -6.61 15.37
N ARG A 656 11.62 -5.79 16.34
CA ARG A 656 12.42 -4.72 16.93
C ARG A 656 13.78 -5.20 17.40
N ALA A 657 13.80 -6.21 18.29
CA ALA A 657 15.04 -6.70 18.88
C ALA A 657 16.02 -7.24 17.81
N GLN A 658 15.52 -7.87 16.75
CA GLN A 658 16.36 -8.33 15.63
C GLN A 658 16.92 -7.17 14.77
N TRP A 659 16.17 -6.08 14.58
CA TRP A 659 16.70 -4.89 13.89
C TRP A 659 17.65 -4.07 14.76
N GLU A 660 17.43 -3.98 16.08
CA GLU A 660 18.38 -3.38 17.02
C GLU A 660 19.70 -4.17 17.02
N GLU A 661 19.62 -5.50 16.96
CA GLU A 661 20.76 -6.40 16.78
C GLU A 661 21.43 -6.24 15.41
N PHE A 662 20.69 -6.09 14.30
CA PHE A 662 21.25 -5.73 12.99
C PHE A 662 22.07 -4.45 13.07
N VAL A 663 21.51 -3.38 13.64
CA VAL A 663 22.17 -2.07 13.79
C VAL A 663 23.43 -2.20 14.65
N ARG A 664 23.35 -2.96 15.76
CA ARG A 664 24.51 -3.23 16.62
C ARG A 664 25.62 -3.98 15.88
N ARG A 665 25.28 -5.03 15.10
CA ARG A 665 26.24 -5.77 14.28
C ARG A 665 26.89 -4.86 13.24
N VAL A 666 26.11 -4.12 12.44
CA VAL A 666 26.64 -3.17 11.43
C VAL A 666 27.56 -2.12 12.07
N ASN A 667 27.17 -1.53 13.20
CA ASN A 667 27.98 -0.54 13.89
C ASN A 667 29.33 -1.12 14.37
N SER A 668 29.40 -2.41 14.70
CA SER A 668 30.63 -3.09 15.14
C SER A 668 31.62 -3.48 14.02
N LEU A 669 31.21 -3.42 12.74
CA LEU A 669 32.07 -3.77 11.62
C LEU A 669 33.05 -2.66 11.23
N ASP A 670 34.22 -3.03 10.73
CA ASP A 670 35.19 -2.13 10.12
C ASP A 670 34.88 -1.86 8.62
N GLU A 671 35.31 -0.71 8.10
CA GLU A 671 35.10 -0.32 6.69
C GLU A 671 35.64 -1.37 5.70
N SER A 672 36.82 -1.94 5.97
CA SER A 672 37.52 -2.80 5.01
C SER A 672 36.79 -4.13 4.84
N SER A 673 36.30 -4.73 5.93
CA SER A 673 35.47 -5.94 5.87
C SER A 673 34.15 -5.69 5.13
N VAL A 674 33.43 -4.62 5.45
CA VAL A 674 32.15 -4.30 4.77
C VAL A 674 32.37 -4.00 3.29
N ARG A 675 33.39 -3.18 2.94
CA ARG A 675 33.72 -2.85 1.54
C ARG A 675 34.12 -4.10 0.74
N ASN A 676 34.96 -4.97 1.29
CA ASN A 676 35.36 -6.21 0.63
C ASN A 676 34.21 -7.24 0.54
N GLY A 677 33.27 -7.21 1.49
CA GLY A 677 32.06 -8.01 1.45
C GLY A 677 31.10 -7.55 0.36
N LEU A 678 30.69 -6.27 0.41
CA LEU A 678 29.73 -5.68 -0.52
C LEU A 678 30.22 -5.62 -1.97
N LYS A 679 31.54 -5.49 -2.21
CA LYS A 679 32.12 -5.48 -3.56
C LYS A 679 31.77 -6.72 -4.40
N LYS A 680 31.40 -7.84 -3.77
CA LYS A 680 30.96 -9.07 -4.47
C LYS A 680 29.55 -9.00 -5.06
N PHE A 681 28.76 -8.02 -4.64
CA PHE A 681 27.35 -7.81 -5.05
C PHE A 681 27.17 -6.58 -5.94
N LEU A 682 28.27 -5.91 -6.29
CA LEU A 682 28.28 -4.79 -7.24
C LEU A 682 28.08 -5.27 -8.68
N ILE A 683 27.37 -4.43 -9.45
CA ILE A 683 27.20 -4.47 -10.92
C ILE A 683 27.61 -3.09 -11.47
#